data_AF-A0A3D5GDD9-F1
#
_entry.id   AF-A0A3D5GDD9-F1
#
_cell.length_a   1.000
_cell.length_b   1.000
_cell.length_c   1.000
_cell.angle_alpha   90.00
_cell.angle_beta   90.00
_cell.angle_gamma   90.00
#
_symmetry.space_group_name_H-M   'P 1'
#
loop_
_entity.id
_entity.type
_entity.pdbx_description
1 polymer ?
#
loop_
_entity_poly.entity_id
_entity_poly.type
_entity_poly.pdbx_seq_one_letter_code
_entity_poly.pdbx_strand_id
1 'polypeptide(L)'
;MTVSFLILPQIILLSGQSFDQLILGLGLIILTGISGLTTFIFIRIFINWWQAIAEQKRQVAQRAIAENDGYSTDSISRSKSEILEPLFIESDGDLTTSLFGDQTDVAELIQQPIIICEDPVALAQLYQPIALWQGRLILPTDDQRKPYGSVFLQVINTPKKYRELIGKTAILNLSTNRKNQFFVHAVTQDIKFTKQTENSKKSGKIHPDRLKGWRNVGPLETLAGSRLEDSVTVMLRRPVNVINYDSSDRHELILDREPVQITGSWCALVSILQRQEPDSDKFIVRHFNKTSQQFDGLAEIIRIPQVKPDKNGVARSTNYLIEKSPLNPDGWYIYGEKGSDNIFIVQAIEPRKIAQLIPDETHFGLKKSLDYLSCENWQNTPSQKGQAKIVLLSPWEEPENEYISPWEEGDIGIVIHCFGGIGGKKAEPAPLGIVTGHFALGIAKVVRDRFTDELRFDIEYKQVYAHNPDGIVAGSSKWQSYMGDLERGWLGDRPVCDIICKLDCVCRDYNFDGIKLSPLDELNQQLDILMARYRSGDGTGASLVTPATSCVQDSSQAIYATIKKITSEIASNPQIQEWLKTHPTDAQTQRFHQLVALGKSLEKVLIPLGIVRPDWRKNAKLAGIHANSKNSHFARITNPVKAAISYRTMLPRRTQDEIAKILLKQGSFLWIIRTNQVGGFDANIQPIAPTRL
;
A
#
# COMPACT_ATOMS: atom_id res chain seq x y z
N MET A 1 42.81 -84.08 -0.16
CA MET A 1 42.31 -83.27 0.96
C MET A 1 41.96 -81.89 0.43
N THR A 2 40.73 -81.48 0.72
CA THR A 2 40.11 -80.13 0.62
C THR A 2 39.81 -79.50 -0.74
N VAL A 3 38.55 -79.08 -0.82
CA VAL A 3 37.72 -78.51 -1.89
C VAL A 3 37.29 -77.09 -1.44
N SER A 4 36.75 -76.28 -2.37
CA SER A 4 35.82 -75.13 -2.18
C SER A 4 36.44 -73.73 -2.05
N PHE A 5 35.92 -72.62 -2.59
CA PHE A 5 34.89 -72.32 -3.62
C PHE A 5 35.04 -70.81 -3.99
N LEU A 6 34.69 -70.47 -5.25
CA LEU A 6 34.47 -69.11 -5.77
C LEU A 6 33.25 -68.42 -5.16
N ILE A 7 33.28 -67.09 -4.96
CA ILE A 7 32.09 -66.22 -5.02
C ILE A 7 32.44 -64.86 -5.67
N LEU A 8 31.89 -64.64 -6.87
CA LEU A 8 31.65 -63.33 -7.51
C LEU A 8 30.46 -62.63 -6.84
N PRO A 9 30.38 -61.28 -6.79
CA PRO A 9 29.10 -60.62 -6.57
C PRO A 9 28.27 -60.66 -7.87
N GLN A 10 27.17 -61.42 -7.83
CA GLN A 10 26.12 -61.37 -8.84
C GLN A 10 25.42 -60.01 -8.81
N ILE A 11 25.52 -59.25 -9.90
CA ILE A 11 24.54 -58.21 -10.22
C ILE A 11 23.34 -58.95 -10.81
N ILE A 12 22.32 -59.15 -9.99
CA ILE A 12 21.01 -59.62 -10.45
C ILE A 12 20.38 -58.47 -11.26
N LEU A 13 20.44 -58.60 -12.59
CA LEU A 13 19.56 -57.91 -13.51
C LEU A 13 18.16 -58.51 -13.33
N LEU A 14 17.33 -57.87 -12.50
CA LEU A 14 15.89 -58.04 -12.59
C LEU A 14 15.44 -57.36 -13.89
N SER A 15 15.15 -58.18 -14.88
CA SER A 15 14.47 -57.79 -16.11
C SER A 15 13.08 -57.21 -15.76
N GLY A 16 12.82 -55.97 -16.20
CA GLY A 16 11.46 -55.42 -16.23
C GLY A 16 11.24 -53.98 -15.79
N GLN A 17 12.26 -53.18 -15.47
CA GLN A 17 12.06 -51.75 -15.16
C GLN A 17 12.56 -50.84 -16.29
N SER A 18 11.69 -49.95 -16.76
CA SER A 18 12.03 -48.94 -17.77
C SER A 18 13.08 -47.97 -17.23
N PHE A 19 13.89 -47.39 -18.12
CA PHE A 19 14.88 -46.35 -17.80
C PHE A 19 14.31 -45.21 -16.95
N ASP A 20 13.02 -44.90 -17.08
CA ASP A 20 12.30 -43.92 -16.27
C ASP A 20 12.16 -44.32 -14.79
N GLN A 21 12.06 -45.62 -14.48
CA GLN A 21 12.02 -46.09 -13.08
C GLN A 21 13.39 -46.04 -12.41
N LEU A 22 14.48 -46.17 -13.18
CA LEU A 22 15.84 -45.97 -12.69
C LEU A 22 16.09 -44.49 -12.33
N ILE A 23 15.61 -43.56 -13.18
CA ILE A 23 15.70 -42.12 -12.93
C ILE A 23 14.83 -41.71 -11.74
N LEU A 24 13.62 -42.25 -11.61
CA LEU A 24 12.76 -42.03 -10.45
C LEU A 24 13.38 -42.61 -9.16
N GLY A 25 14.01 -43.77 -9.22
CA GLY A 25 14.72 -44.38 -8.08
C GLY A 25 15.91 -43.54 -7.62
N LEU A 26 16.75 -43.09 -8.56
CA LEU A 26 17.88 -42.18 -8.27
C LEU A 26 17.40 -40.82 -7.76
N GLY A 27 16.33 -40.28 -8.32
CA GLY A 27 15.68 -39.06 -7.84
C GLY A 27 15.15 -39.18 -6.42
N LEU A 28 14.56 -40.33 -6.06
CA LEU A 28 14.08 -40.59 -4.70
C LEU A 28 15.26 -40.73 -3.72
N ILE A 29 16.35 -41.39 -4.10
CA ILE A 29 17.54 -41.53 -3.26
C ILE A 29 18.20 -40.17 -2.99
N ILE A 30 18.30 -39.32 -4.02
CA ILE A 30 18.82 -37.94 -3.87
C ILE A 30 17.87 -37.10 -2.99
N LEU A 31 16.55 -37.21 -3.18
CA LEU A 31 15.56 -36.49 -2.37
C LEU A 31 15.58 -36.93 -0.89
N THR A 32 15.82 -38.23 -0.64
CA THR A 32 15.92 -38.80 0.71
C THR A 32 17.25 -38.40 1.37
N GLY A 33 18.35 -38.32 0.60
CA GLY A 33 19.64 -37.80 1.06
C GLY A 33 19.61 -36.30 1.39
N ILE A 34 18.98 -35.48 0.53
CA ILE A 34 18.81 -34.04 0.77
C ILE A 34 17.85 -33.80 1.94
N SER A 35 16.75 -34.53 2.03
CA SER A 35 15.82 -34.42 3.17
C SER A 35 16.47 -34.88 4.48
N GLY A 36 17.30 -35.92 4.45
CA GLY A 36 18.09 -36.38 5.59
C GLY A 36 19.12 -35.34 6.05
N LEU A 37 19.85 -34.73 5.11
CA LEU A 37 20.82 -33.67 5.41
C LEU A 37 20.14 -32.41 5.96
N THR A 38 18.99 -32.03 5.40
CA THR A 38 18.22 -30.87 5.86
C THR A 38 17.65 -31.12 7.26
N THR A 39 17.13 -32.32 7.52
CA THR A 39 16.64 -32.74 8.85
C THR A 39 17.77 -32.79 9.87
N PHE A 40 18.95 -33.28 9.48
CA PHE A 40 20.14 -33.30 10.34
C PHE A 40 20.63 -31.89 10.69
N ILE A 41 20.64 -30.96 9.73
CA ILE A 41 20.97 -29.55 9.96
C ILE A 41 19.96 -28.91 10.91
N PHE A 42 18.66 -29.13 10.73
CA PHE A 42 17.62 -28.62 11.63
C PHE A 42 17.73 -29.19 13.05
N ILE A 43 18.00 -30.49 13.20
CA ILE A 43 18.22 -31.12 14.51
C ILE A 43 19.46 -30.51 15.18
N ARG A 44 20.55 -30.28 14.43
CA ARG A 44 21.78 -29.70 14.98
C ARG A 44 21.62 -28.23 15.40
N ILE A 45 20.87 -27.44 14.62
CA ILE A 45 20.49 -26.07 14.99
C ILE A 45 19.60 -26.07 16.23
N PHE A 46 18.63 -26.99 16.30
CA PHE A 46 17.72 -27.11 17.44
C PHE A 46 18.47 -27.53 18.73
N ILE A 47 19.41 -28.47 18.63
CA ILE A 47 20.26 -28.88 19.76
C ILE A 47 21.14 -27.71 20.23
N ASN A 48 21.77 -26.96 19.31
CA ASN A 48 22.59 -25.79 19.67
C ASN A 48 21.76 -24.68 20.33
N TRP A 49 20.55 -24.43 19.81
CA TRP A 49 19.61 -23.47 20.40
C TRP A 49 19.12 -23.91 21.80
N TRP A 50 18.83 -25.20 21.97
CA TRP A 50 18.43 -25.75 23.27
C TRP A 50 19.58 -25.68 24.28
N GLN A 51 20.81 -25.98 23.86
CA GLN A 51 22.00 -25.85 24.70
C GLN A 51 22.21 -24.40 25.14
N ALA A 52 22.09 -23.43 24.23
CA ALA A 52 22.19 -22.01 24.57
C ALA A 52 21.12 -21.55 25.59
N ILE A 53 19.89 -22.06 25.47
CA ILE A 53 18.82 -21.78 26.46
C ILE A 53 19.12 -22.44 27.81
N ALA A 54 19.63 -23.67 27.81
CA ALA A 54 20.01 -24.36 29.04
C ALA A 54 21.17 -23.64 29.75
N GLU A 55 22.12 -23.10 28.99
CA GLU A 55 23.27 -22.33 29.49
C GLU A 55 22.83 -20.97 30.05
N GLN A 56 21.92 -20.28 29.37
CA GLN A 56 21.32 -19.03 29.85
C GLN A 56 20.53 -19.25 31.16
N LYS A 57 19.79 -20.36 31.27
CA LYS A 57 19.09 -20.72 32.52
C LYS A 57 20.06 -21.12 33.64
N ARG A 58 21.18 -21.78 33.33
CA ARG A 58 22.25 -22.07 34.30
C ARG A 58 22.93 -20.81 34.81
N GLN A 59 23.20 -19.83 33.93
CA GLN A 59 23.80 -18.54 34.31
C GLN A 59 22.85 -17.69 35.18
N VAL A 60 21.54 -17.73 34.91
CA VAL A 60 20.53 -17.07 35.75
C VAL A 60 20.40 -17.75 37.11
N ALA A 61 20.46 -19.10 37.16
CA ALA A 61 20.44 -19.84 38.42
C ALA A 61 21.73 -19.64 39.25
N GLN A 62 22.90 -19.51 38.61
CA GLN A 62 24.16 -19.20 39.29
C GLN A 62 24.21 -17.75 39.81
N ARG A 63 23.61 -16.79 39.11
CA ARG A 63 23.47 -15.40 39.61
C ARG A 63 22.52 -15.29 40.80
N ALA A 64 21.44 -16.08 40.82
CA ALA A 64 20.51 -16.11 41.95
C ALA A 64 21.09 -16.78 43.22
N ILE A 65 22.13 -17.62 43.08
CA ILE A 65 22.81 -18.25 44.22
C ILE A 65 23.98 -17.38 44.72
N ALA A 66 24.59 -16.54 43.88
CA ALA A 66 25.68 -15.65 44.27
C ALA A 66 25.23 -14.34 44.95
N GLU A 67 23.96 -13.98 44.89
CA GLU A 67 23.42 -12.74 45.49
C GLU A 67 22.87 -12.91 46.93
N ASN A 68 22.99 -14.09 47.54
CA ASN A 68 22.39 -14.36 48.86
C ASN A 68 23.38 -14.63 50.00
N ASP A 69 24.69 -14.46 49.77
CA ASP A 69 25.71 -14.52 50.83
C ASP A 69 26.39 -13.16 51.00
N GLY A 70 26.03 -12.43 52.05
CA GLY A 70 26.90 -11.40 52.64
C GLY A 70 26.28 -10.02 52.89
N TYR A 71 25.41 -9.91 53.90
CA TYR A 71 25.23 -8.66 54.65
C TYR A 71 26.06 -8.74 55.94
N SER A 72 26.97 -7.77 56.17
CA SER A 72 27.28 -7.27 57.52
C SER A 72 28.23 -6.04 57.50
N THR A 73 27.81 -5.02 58.26
CA THR A 73 28.56 -4.03 59.08
C THR A 73 29.37 -2.88 58.46
N ASP A 74 28.80 -1.68 58.65
CA ASP A 74 29.34 -0.51 59.38
C ASP A 74 30.66 0.19 59.03
N SER A 75 30.47 1.46 58.63
CA SER A 75 31.07 2.68 59.22
C SER A 75 32.42 3.25 58.73
N ILE A 76 32.47 4.59 58.75
CA ILE A 76 33.63 5.52 58.88
C ILE A 76 34.28 6.10 57.59
N SER A 77 33.89 7.37 57.33
CA SER A 77 34.71 8.59 57.13
C SER A 77 35.79 8.73 56.05
N ARG A 78 35.77 9.97 55.51
CA ARG A 78 36.86 10.86 55.04
C ARG A 78 37.22 10.90 53.55
N SER A 79 37.30 12.16 53.13
CA SER A 79 37.68 12.74 51.85
C SER A 79 39.02 12.27 51.28
N LYS A 80 39.11 12.22 49.96
CA LYS A 80 40.12 12.99 49.23
C LYS A 80 39.69 13.23 47.78
N SER A 81 39.85 14.48 47.38
CA SER A 81 39.79 15.02 46.03
C SER A 81 40.76 14.31 45.08
N GLU A 82 40.30 13.95 43.90
CA GLU A 82 41.15 13.94 42.71
C GLU A 82 40.30 14.36 41.49
N ILE A 83 40.75 15.46 40.91
CA ILE A 83 40.24 16.13 39.72
C ILE A 83 40.73 15.32 38.53
N LEU A 84 39.82 14.85 37.69
CA LEU A 84 40.10 14.47 36.31
C LEU A 84 38.97 15.01 35.43
N GLU A 85 39.31 16.07 34.72
CA GLU A 85 38.50 16.70 33.68
C GLU A 85 38.16 15.67 32.58
N PRO A 86 36.91 15.60 32.10
CA PRO A 86 36.61 14.86 30.89
C PRO A 86 37.07 15.67 29.68
N LEU A 87 37.99 15.08 28.93
CA LEU A 87 38.42 15.52 27.61
C LEU A 87 37.19 15.54 26.68
N PHE A 88 36.63 16.73 26.44
CA PHE A 88 35.69 16.95 25.35
C PHE A 88 36.47 16.88 24.04
N ILE A 89 36.27 15.80 23.28
CA ILE A 89 36.57 15.80 21.86
C ILE A 89 35.29 16.29 21.18
N GLU A 90 35.29 17.57 20.81
CA GLU A 90 34.38 18.13 19.83
C GLU A 90 34.46 17.29 18.56
N SER A 91 33.40 16.55 18.22
CA SER A 91 33.24 16.07 16.85
C SER A 91 32.62 17.21 16.07
N ASP A 92 33.45 17.88 15.27
CA ASP A 92 33.06 18.92 14.33
C ASP A 92 31.80 18.51 13.55
N GLY A 93 30.84 19.44 13.53
CA GLY A 93 29.61 19.28 12.79
C GLY A 93 29.89 19.28 11.30
N ASP A 94 29.75 18.11 10.66
CA ASP A 94 29.70 18.05 9.19
C ASP A 94 28.96 16.83 8.61
N LEU A 95 27.86 16.41 9.25
CA LEU A 95 26.96 15.39 8.70
C LEU A 95 25.73 15.97 7.99
N THR A 96 25.45 17.27 8.17
CA THR A 96 24.37 17.97 7.47
C THR A 96 24.82 18.51 6.12
N THR A 97 26.04 19.01 6.00
CA THR A 97 26.52 19.68 4.78
C THR A 97 26.81 18.68 3.65
N SER A 98 27.28 17.47 4.00
CA SER A 98 27.54 16.40 3.03
C SER A 98 26.28 15.76 2.43
N LEU A 99 25.09 15.96 3.03
CA LEU A 99 23.81 15.43 2.53
C LEU A 99 22.97 16.44 1.73
N PHE A 100 23.18 17.74 1.96
CA PHE A 100 22.32 18.79 1.39
C PHE A 100 22.97 19.63 0.28
N GLY A 101 24.25 19.40 -0.04
CA GLY A 101 24.95 20.11 -1.11
C GLY A 101 25.17 21.59 -0.79
N ASP A 102 26.18 22.19 -1.40
CA ASP A 102 26.50 23.59 -1.20
C ASP A 102 25.33 24.48 -1.63
N GLN A 103 24.80 25.25 -0.67
CA GLN A 103 23.90 26.36 -0.94
C GLN A 103 24.63 27.36 -1.84
N THR A 104 24.28 27.38 -3.12
CA THR A 104 24.58 28.51 -4.00
C THR A 104 23.30 28.91 -4.74
N ASP A 105 23.05 30.22 -4.72
CA ASP A 105 22.00 31.00 -5.41
C ASP A 105 20.59 31.11 -4.82
N VAL A 106 20.46 31.15 -3.47
CA VAL A 106 19.26 31.76 -2.83
C VAL A 106 19.62 32.79 -1.74
N ALA A 107 20.90 32.93 -1.38
CA ALA A 107 21.32 33.78 -0.27
C ALA A 107 21.41 35.30 -0.57
N GLU A 108 21.20 35.73 -1.82
CA GLU A 108 21.36 37.15 -2.22
C GLU A 108 20.12 37.79 -2.88
N LEU A 109 18.92 37.26 -2.61
CA LEU A 109 17.69 38.05 -2.79
C LEU A 109 17.35 38.76 -1.48
N ILE A 110 17.84 39.99 -1.39
CA ILE A 110 17.50 41.06 -0.42
C ILE A 110 16.28 40.74 0.45
N GLN A 111 16.53 40.67 1.77
CA GLN A 111 15.57 40.53 2.88
C GLN A 111 14.44 41.57 2.83
N GLN A 112 13.46 41.36 1.96
CA GLN A 112 12.16 41.99 2.14
C GLN A 112 11.46 41.30 3.31
N PRO A 113 10.89 42.04 4.28
CA PRO A 113 10.15 41.44 5.36
C PRO A 113 9.00 40.61 4.77
N ILE A 114 8.86 39.35 5.22
CA ILE A 114 7.74 38.51 4.80
C ILE A 114 6.47 39.14 5.40
N ILE A 115 5.64 39.73 4.54
CA ILE A 115 4.36 40.31 4.94
C ILE A 115 3.34 39.18 5.05
N ILE A 116 2.89 38.91 6.27
CA ILE A 116 1.83 37.91 6.53
C ILE A 116 0.49 38.54 6.19
N CYS A 117 -0.29 37.85 5.35
CA CYS A 117 -1.65 38.23 5.03
C CYS A 117 -2.57 37.88 6.21
N GLU A 118 -3.30 38.87 6.71
CA GLU A 118 -4.30 38.68 7.77
C GLU A 118 -5.74 38.71 7.23
N ASP A 119 -5.95 39.01 5.94
CA ASP A 119 -7.28 39.04 5.32
C ASP A 119 -7.85 37.62 5.13
N PRO A 120 -8.87 37.22 5.92
CA PRO A 120 -9.40 35.86 5.85
C PRO A 120 -10.11 35.56 4.52
N VAL A 121 -10.62 36.57 3.84
CA VAL A 121 -11.33 36.42 2.56
C VAL A 121 -10.34 36.16 1.44
N ALA A 122 -9.25 36.93 1.39
CA ALA A 122 -8.17 36.70 0.43
C ALA A 122 -7.55 35.31 0.61
N LEU A 123 -7.27 34.89 1.86
CA LEU A 123 -6.72 33.56 2.15
C LEU A 123 -7.70 32.45 1.77
N ALA A 124 -8.99 32.60 2.01
CA ALA A 124 -9.99 31.57 1.68
C ALA A 124 -10.03 31.23 0.17
N GLN A 125 -9.64 32.14 -0.71
CA GLN A 125 -9.59 31.89 -2.17
C GLN A 125 -8.41 31.01 -2.60
N LEU A 126 -7.38 30.88 -1.76
CA LEU A 126 -6.20 30.06 -2.02
C LEU A 126 -6.47 28.57 -1.73
N TYR A 127 -7.53 28.28 -0.98
CA TYR A 127 -7.94 26.93 -0.62
C TYR A 127 -9.05 26.42 -1.51
N GLN A 128 -8.91 25.19 -1.99
CA GLN A 128 -9.91 24.51 -2.80
C GLN A 128 -10.41 23.24 -2.10
N PRO A 129 -11.71 22.88 -2.23
CA PRO A 129 -12.21 21.64 -1.68
C PRO A 129 -11.54 20.46 -2.39
N ILE A 130 -11.33 19.35 -1.66
CA ILE A 130 -10.63 18.19 -2.22
C ILE A 130 -11.45 17.54 -3.33
N ALA A 131 -12.76 17.41 -3.14
CA ALA A 131 -13.68 16.85 -4.11
C ALA A 131 -15.02 17.61 -4.17
N LEU A 132 -15.75 17.46 -5.28
CA LEU A 132 -17.07 18.06 -5.46
C LEU A 132 -18.09 17.59 -4.42
N TRP A 133 -18.12 16.29 -4.14
CA TRP A 133 -18.88 15.71 -3.06
C TRP A 133 -17.91 15.12 -2.05
N GLN A 134 -17.93 15.65 -0.83
CA GLN A 134 -17.13 15.12 0.26
C GLN A 134 -17.87 15.23 1.59
N GLY A 135 -17.58 14.33 2.51
CA GLY A 135 -18.22 14.32 3.81
C GLY A 135 -17.65 13.28 4.75
N ARG A 136 -18.11 13.33 6.00
CA ARG A 136 -17.73 12.40 7.06
C ARG A 136 -18.79 11.32 7.19
N LEU A 137 -18.37 10.06 7.13
CA LEU A 137 -19.26 8.93 7.35
C LEU A 137 -19.62 8.84 8.84
N ILE A 138 -20.90 8.64 9.10
CA ILE A 138 -21.46 8.42 10.43
C ILE A 138 -22.16 7.06 10.41
N LEU A 139 -21.72 6.16 11.29
CA LEU A 139 -22.36 4.86 11.45
C LEU A 139 -23.71 5.05 12.18
N PRO A 140 -24.83 4.54 11.63
CA PRO A 140 -26.15 4.66 12.28
C PRO A 140 -26.20 3.89 13.61
N THR A 141 -27.10 4.26 14.51
CA THR A 141 -27.47 3.40 15.65
C THR A 141 -28.32 2.22 15.17
N ASP A 142 -28.45 1.16 15.99
CA ASP A 142 -29.12 -0.09 15.56
C ASP A 142 -30.58 0.13 15.13
N ASP A 143 -31.30 1.05 15.77
CA ASP A 143 -32.68 1.47 15.43
C ASP A 143 -32.79 2.28 14.13
N GLN A 144 -31.68 2.89 13.68
CA GLN A 144 -31.61 3.71 12.47
C GLN A 144 -31.16 2.92 11.24
N ARG A 145 -30.78 1.65 11.40
CA ARG A 145 -30.25 0.82 10.32
C ARG A 145 -31.33 0.48 9.30
N LYS A 146 -31.00 0.62 8.02
CA LYS A 146 -31.81 0.11 6.91
C LYS A 146 -31.36 -1.29 6.49
N PRO A 147 -32.26 -2.13 5.94
CA PRO A 147 -31.88 -3.38 5.29
C PRO A 147 -30.78 -3.18 4.24
N TYR A 148 -29.81 -4.09 4.18
CA TYR A 148 -28.67 -4.06 3.25
C TYR A 148 -27.63 -2.95 3.48
N GLY A 149 -27.75 -2.19 4.58
CA GLY A 149 -26.69 -1.35 5.14
C GLY A 149 -26.56 0.02 4.47
N SER A 150 -27.23 1.02 5.04
CA SER A 150 -27.01 2.44 4.74
C SER A 150 -26.16 3.09 5.84
N VAL A 151 -25.50 4.21 5.52
CA VAL A 151 -24.82 5.04 6.52
C VAL A 151 -25.27 6.49 6.41
N PHE A 152 -24.93 7.31 7.38
CA PHE A 152 -25.12 8.75 7.27
C PHE A 152 -23.85 9.40 6.72
N LEU A 153 -24.02 10.51 5.99
CA LEU A 153 -22.94 11.36 5.55
C LEU A 153 -23.21 12.77 6.07
N GLN A 154 -22.33 13.27 6.94
CA GLN A 154 -22.27 14.69 7.21
C GLN A 154 -21.59 15.37 6.02
N VAL A 155 -22.34 16.17 5.30
CA VAL A 155 -21.92 16.76 4.03
C VAL A 155 -21.01 17.96 4.31
N ILE A 156 -19.80 17.92 3.77
CA ILE A 156 -18.79 18.99 3.92
C ILE A 156 -18.72 19.86 2.67
N ASN A 157 -18.80 19.25 1.48
CA ASN A 157 -18.80 19.98 0.22
C ASN A 157 -19.74 19.32 -0.80
N THR A 158 -20.33 20.13 -1.67
CA THR A 158 -21.25 19.71 -2.73
C THR A 158 -21.05 20.54 -4.01
N PRO A 159 -21.52 20.06 -5.18
CA PRO A 159 -21.71 20.93 -6.34
C PRO A 159 -22.65 22.10 -6.03
N LYS A 160 -22.46 23.24 -6.71
CA LYS A 160 -23.23 24.49 -6.50
C LYS A 160 -24.76 24.29 -6.40
N LYS A 161 -25.31 23.33 -7.15
CA LYS A 161 -26.74 22.98 -7.16
C LYS A 161 -27.29 22.49 -5.81
N TYR A 162 -26.44 21.90 -4.96
CA TYR A 162 -26.82 21.24 -3.71
C TYR A 162 -26.14 21.89 -2.50
N ARG A 163 -25.85 23.20 -2.59
CA ARG A 163 -25.07 23.93 -1.58
C ARG A 163 -25.78 23.98 -0.22
N GLU A 164 -27.10 23.91 -0.22
CA GLU A 164 -27.97 23.84 0.95
C GLU A 164 -27.76 22.58 1.81
N LEU A 165 -27.12 21.55 1.27
CA LEU A 165 -26.81 20.33 2.01
C LEU A 165 -25.55 20.44 2.85
N ILE A 166 -24.70 21.44 2.62
CA ILE A 166 -23.45 21.61 3.39
C ILE A 166 -23.78 21.80 4.88
N GLY A 167 -23.13 21.02 5.73
CA GLY A 167 -23.37 20.98 7.18
C GLY A 167 -24.54 20.07 7.60
N LYS A 168 -25.38 19.61 6.66
CA LYS A 168 -26.48 18.68 6.94
C LYS A 168 -26.01 17.22 6.89
N THR A 169 -26.83 16.36 7.48
CA THR A 169 -26.66 14.90 7.41
C THR A 169 -27.62 14.31 6.38
N ALA A 170 -27.06 13.58 5.41
CA ALA A 170 -27.84 12.83 4.41
C ALA A 170 -27.69 11.32 4.60
N ILE A 171 -28.68 10.55 4.20
CA ILE A 171 -28.57 9.08 4.13
C ILE A 171 -27.77 8.72 2.88
N LEU A 172 -26.77 7.87 3.02
CA LEU A 172 -25.93 7.40 1.93
C LEU A 172 -26.21 5.91 1.64
N ASN A 173 -26.52 5.60 0.38
CA ASN A 173 -26.81 4.25 -0.08
C ASN A 173 -26.03 3.90 -1.35
N LEU A 174 -25.86 2.60 -1.57
CA LEU A 174 -25.51 2.06 -2.88
C LEU A 174 -26.77 1.85 -3.71
N SER A 175 -26.67 2.06 -5.02
CA SER A 175 -27.76 1.85 -5.96
C SER A 175 -28.23 0.38 -5.95
N THR A 176 -29.47 0.15 -6.37
CA THR A 176 -30.05 -1.20 -6.50
C THR A 176 -29.81 -1.85 -7.87
N ASN A 177 -28.90 -1.32 -8.69
CA ASN A 177 -28.56 -1.94 -9.96
C ASN A 177 -27.95 -3.34 -9.75
N ARG A 178 -28.03 -4.21 -10.77
CA ARG A 178 -27.62 -5.62 -10.66
C ARG A 178 -26.16 -5.80 -10.21
N LYS A 179 -25.24 -4.96 -10.68
CA LYS A 179 -23.82 -5.02 -10.34
C LYS A 179 -23.60 -4.72 -8.85
N ASN A 180 -24.29 -3.70 -8.33
CA ASN A 180 -24.19 -3.29 -6.94
C ASN A 180 -24.92 -4.25 -6.00
N GLN A 181 -26.08 -4.77 -6.38
CA GLN A 181 -26.76 -5.81 -5.60
C GLN A 181 -25.90 -7.08 -5.48
N PHE A 182 -25.22 -7.46 -6.56
CA PHE A 182 -24.26 -8.56 -6.52
C PHE A 182 -23.12 -8.29 -5.54
N PHE A 183 -22.49 -7.11 -5.62
CA PHE A 183 -21.43 -6.70 -4.70
C PHE A 183 -21.89 -6.70 -3.24
N VAL A 184 -23.00 -6.01 -2.95
CA VAL A 184 -23.59 -5.92 -1.60
C VAL A 184 -23.87 -7.32 -1.06
N HIS A 185 -24.51 -8.19 -1.85
CA HIS A 185 -24.79 -9.55 -1.42
C HIS A 185 -23.51 -10.38 -1.16
N ALA A 186 -22.47 -10.20 -1.98
CA ALA A 186 -21.23 -10.95 -1.85
C ALA A 186 -20.44 -10.62 -0.58
N VAL A 187 -20.65 -9.45 0.04
CA VAL A 187 -19.85 -8.96 1.18
C VAL A 187 -20.67 -8.68 2.44
N THR A 188 -22.00 -8.69 2.35
CA THR A 188 -22.89 -8.51 3.50
C THR A 188 -22.85 -9.75 4.39
N GLN A 189 -22.58 -9.55 5.68
CA GLN A 189 -22.45 -10.66 6.62
C GLN A 189 -22.68 -10.25 8.08
N ASP A 190 -22.91 -11.24 8.94
CA ASP A 190 -22.90 -11.05 10.39
C ASP A 190 -21.47 -10.84 10.89
N ILE A 191 -21.30 -9.95 11.87
CA ILE A 191 -20.01 -9.67 12.50
C ILE A 191 -19.98 -10.28 13.90
N LYS A 192 -19.22 -11.36 14.08
CA LYS A 192 -19.03 -12.07 15.34
C LYS A 192 -17.55 -12.22 15.64
N PHE A 193 -17.10 -11.53 16.68
CA PHE A 193 -15.69 -11.54 17.06
C PHE A 193 -15.27 -12.93 17.54
N THR A 194 -14.17 -13.40 16.98
CA THR A 194 -13.54 -14.67 17.38
C THR A 194 -12.55 -14.45 18.51
N LYS A 195 -12.10 -15.53 19.16
CA LYS A 195 -10.98 -15.47 20.13
C LYS A 195 -9.71 -14.86 19.50
N GLN A 196 -9.48 -15.11 18.21
CA GLN A 196 -8.33 -14.56 17.49
C GLN A 196 -8.45 -13.04 17.33
N THR A 197 -9.65 -12.54 17.01
CA THR A 197 -9.96 -11.10 16.95
C THR A 197 -9.70 -10.44 18.29
N GLU A 198 -10.21 -11.02 19.38
CA GLU A 198 -9.99 -10.49 20.74
C GLU A 198 -8.51 -10.48 21.14
N ASN A 199 -7.74 -11.49 20.75
CA ASN A 199 -6.29 -11.52 20.99
C ASN A 199 -5.55 -10.47 20.15
N SER A 200 -5.94 -10.29 18.89
CA SER A 200 -5.37 -9.26 18.00
C SER A 200 -5.62 -7.86 18.55
N LYS A 201 -6.83 -7.59 19.04
CA LYS A 201 -7.17 -6.32 19.71
C LYS A 201 -6.30 -6.06 20.93
N LYS A 202 -6.10 -7.07 21.79
CA LYS A 202 -5.20 -6.98 22.95
C LYS A 202 -3.73 -6.67 22.56
N SER A 203 -3.33 -6.98 21.33
CA SER A 203 -2.00 -6.63 20.81
C SER A 203 -1.89 -5.18 20.30
N GLY A 204 -2.95 -4.38 20.43
CA GLY A 204 -2.98 -2.95 20.07
C GLY A 204 -3.47 -2.67 18.65
N LYS A 205 -4.04 -3.65 17.95
CA LYS A 205 -4.63 -3.43 16.61
C LYS A 205 -6.05 -2.89 16.73
N ILE A 206 -6.40 -1.99 15.83
CA ILE A 206 -7.76 -1.42 15.74
C ILE A 206 -8.65 -2.38 14.96
N HIS A 207 -9.84 -2.64 15.50
CA HIS A 207 -10.86 -3.55 14.95
C HIS A 207 -12.22 -2.83 14.90
N PRO A 208 -13.18 -3.29 14.07
CA PRO A 208 -14.51 -2.70 13.93
C PRO A 208 -15.41 -3.01 15.13
N ASP A 209 -15.00 -2.59 16.33
CA ASP A 209 -15.69 -2.87 17.60
C ASP A 209 -17.14 -2.39 17.59
N ARG A 210 -17.41 -1.29 16.90
CA ARG A 210 -18.74 -0.69 16.76
C ARG A 210 -19.74 -1.58 16.01
N LEU A 211 -19.22 -2.53 15.22
CA LEU A 211 -20.01 -3.49 14.44
C LEU A 211 -20.12 -4.85 15.14
N LYS A 212 -19.49 -5.03 16.31
CA LYS A 212 -19.44 -6.33 17.00
C LYS A 212 -20.86 -6.79 17.38
N GLY A 213 -21.23 -7.97 16.88
CA GLY A 213 -22.53 -8.60 17.16
C GLY A 213 -23.63 -8.19 16.18
N TRP A 214 -23.37 -7.23 15.28
CA TRP A 214 -24.36 -6.82 14.28
C TRP A 214 -24.59 -7.92 13.24
N ARG A 215 -25.83 -7.99 12.74
CA ARG A 215 -26.25 -8.89 11.67
C ARG A 215 -26.39 -8.15 10.35
N ASN A 216 -26.20 -8.87 9.24
CA ASN A 216 -26.38 -8.35 7.87
C ASN A 216 -25.66 -7.01 7.63
N VAL A 217 -24.41 -6.89 8.06
CA VAL A 217 -23.63 -5.65 7.95
C VAL A 217 -23.15 -5.47 6.51
N GLY A 218 -23.57 -4.39 5.87
CA GLY A 218 -23.27 -4.06 4.48
C GLY A 218 -21.93 -3.34 4.28
N PRO A 219 -21.49 -3.17 3.02
CA PRO A 219 -20.17 -2.60 2.70
C PRO A 219 -19.97 -1.18 3.23
N LEU A 220 -20.98 -0.30 3.13
CA LEU A 220 -20.89 1.07 3.65
C LEU A 220 -20.80 1.11 5.18
N GLU A 221 -21.56 0.24 5.88
CA GLU A 221 -21.48 0.12 7.34
C GLU A 221 -20.10 -0.37 7.78
N THR A 222 -19.50 -1.33 7.07
CA THR A 222 -18.12 -1.77 7.36
C THR A 222 -17.12 -0.63 7.17
N LEU A 223 -17.30 0.23 6.17
CA LEU A 223 -16.42 1.38 5.94
C LEU A 223 -16.54 2.42 7.06
N ALA A 224 -17.76 2.80 7.43
CA ALA A 224 -18.01 3.77 8.50
C ALA A 224 -17.60 3.24 9.90
N GLY A 225 -17.86 1.96 10.16
CA GLY A 225 -17.63 1.33 11.46
C GLY A 225 -16.23 0.72 11.67
N SER A 226 -15.30 0.92 10.72
CA SER A 226 -13.94 0.35 10.80
C SER A 226 -13.05 1.02 11.87
N ARG A 227 -13.31 2.29 12.18
CA ARG A 227 -12.60 3.04 13.23
C ARG A 227 -13.41 3.07 14.52
N LEU A 228 -12.75 3.44 15.62
CA LEU A 228 -13.36 3.52 16.95
C LEU A 228 -14.40 4.66 17.07
N GLU A 229 -14.39 5.59 16.13
CA GLU A 229 -15.27 6.75 16.08
C GLU A 229 -15.60 7.12 14.61
N ASP A 230 -16.53 8.06 14.41
CA ASP A 230 -16.92 8.57 13.09
C ASP A 230 -15.88 9.55 12.54
N SER A 231 -14.68 9.05 12.21
CA SER A 231 -13.58 9.85 11.68
C SER A 231 -13.21 9.53 10.22
N VAL A 232 -14.00 8.70 9.54
CA VAL A 232 -13.75 8.36 8.13
C VAL A 232 -14.34 9.44 7.23
N THR A 233 -13.48 10.26 6.65
CA THR A 233 -13.85 11.26 5.62
C THR A 233 -13.69 10.66 4.23
N VAL A 234 -14.65 10.93 3.35
CA VAL A 234 -14.68 10.37 2.01
C VAL A 234 -15.03 11.41 0.96
N MET A 235 -14.53 11.20 -0.25
CA MET A 235 -15.12 11.76 -1.46
C MET A 235 -16.09 10.76 -2.10
N LEU A 236 -17.20 11.25 -2.65
CA LEU A 236 -18.17 10.42 -3.36
C LEU A 236 -17.84 10.39 -4.84
N ARG A 237 -17.89 9.19 -5.43
CA ARG A 237 -17.71 9.03 -6.88
C ARG A 237 -18.94 9.52 -7.63
N ARG A 238 -18.72 10.14 -8.78
CA ARG A 238 -19.80 10.51 -9.69
C ARG A 238 -20.25 9.28 -10.52
N PRO A 239 -21.54 9.22 -10.90
CA PRO A 239 -22.62 10.14 -10.52
C PRO A 239 -23.07 9.96 -9.05
N VAL A 240 -23.61 11.03 -8.46
CA VAL A 240 -24.30 11.00 -7.16
C VAL A 240 -25.75 11.41 -7.40
N ASN A 241 -26.68 10.48 -7.20
CA ASN A 241 -28.10 10.76 -7.36
C ASN A 241 -28.66 11.25 -6.03
N VAL A 242 -29.25 12.45 -6.03
CA VAL A 242 -29.84 13.08 -4.84
C VAL A 242 -31.35 12.92 -4.88
N ILE A 243 -31.92 12.32 -3.85
CA ILE A 243 -33.37 12.23 -3.63
C ILE A 243 -33.73 13.17 -2.47
N ASN A 244 -34.59 14.13 -2.77
CA ASN A 244 -35.19 15.03 -1.79
C ASN A 244 -36.61 14.55 -1.51
N TYR A 245 -36.96 14.41 -0.23
CA TYR A 245 -38.30 14.02 0.17
C TYR A 245 -39.09 15.27 0.55
N ASP A 246 -40.01 15.72 -0.30
CA ASP A 246 -40.74 17.00 -0.16
C ASP A 246 -41.44 17.20 1.21
N SER A 247 -41.73 16.12 1.93
CA SER A 247 -42.40 16.13 3.23
C SER A 247 -41.46 16.05 4.45
N SER A 248 -40.14 16.08 4.28
CA SER A 248 -39.18 16.03 5.40
C SER A 248 -37.83 16.66 5.02
N ASP A 249 -37.10 17.24 5.96
CA ASP A 249 -35.70 17.70 5.75
C ASP A 249 -34.70 16.52 5.60
N ARG A 250 -35.17 15.40 5.06
CA ARG A 250 -34.39 14.18 4.82
C ARG A 250 -33.91 14.17 3.38
N HIS A 251 -32.62 13.96 3.23
CA HIS A 251 -31.94 13.85 1.94
C HIS A 251 -31.30 12.48 1.82
N GLU A 252 -31.35 11.90 0.63
CA GLU A 252 -30.72 10.62 0.32
C GLU A 252 -29.79 10.75 -0.88
N LEU A 253 -28.58 10.22 -0.73
CA LEU A 253 -27.53 10.18 -1.73
C LEU A 253 -27.34 8.73 -2.16
N ILE A 254 -27.44 8.46 -3.45
CA ILE A 254 -27.28 7.12 -4.03
C ILE A 254 -26.02 7.09 -4.89
N LEU A 255 -25.16 6.11 -4.62
CA LEU A 255 -23.89 5.89 -5.29
C LEU A 255 -23.88 4.61 -6.12
N ASP A 256 -23.12 4.62 -7.21
CA ASP A 256 -22.89 3.43 -8.01
C ASP A 256 -21.66 2.62 -7.57
N ARG A 257 -20.83 3.13 -6.66
CA ARG A 257 -19.68 2.42 -6.07
C ARG A 257 -19.37 2.97 -4.69
N GLU A 258 -18.56 2.25 -3.93
CA GLU A 258 -18.10 2.73 -2.62
C GLU A 258 -17.34 4.07 -2.73
N PRO A 259 -17.47 4.95 -1.70
CA PRO A 259 -16.68 6.16 -1.58
C PRO A 259 -15.17 5.90 -1.50
N VAL A 260 -14.39 6.98 -1.67
CA VAL A 260 -12.92 6.94 -1.55
C VAL A 260 -12.51 7.75 -0.32
N GLN A 261 -11.67 7.16 0.52
CA GLN A 261 -11.14 7.80 1.72
C GLN A 261 -10.21 8.95 1.35
N ILE A 262 -10.37 10.07 2.05
CA ILE A 262 -9.57 11.29 1.93
C ILE A 262 -9.24 11.81 3.34
N THR A 263 -8.14 12.55 3.49
CA THR A 263 -7.79 13.31 4.70
C THR A 263 -7.93 14.82 4.41
N GLY A 264 -8.40 15.60 5.37
CA GLY A 264 -8.69 17.03 5.18
C GLY A 264 -9.99 17.33 4.45
N SER A 265 -10.37 18.61 4.47
CA SER A 265 -11.54 19.15 3.74
C SER A 265 -11.13 20.11 2.64
N TRP A 266 -10.00 20.78 2.82
CA TRP A 266 -9.45 21.80 1.93
C TRP A 266 -8.02 21.47 1.57
N CYS A 267 -7.58 22.01 0.44
CA CYS A 267 -6.24 21.86 -0.07
C CYS A 267 -5.71 23.20 -0.57
N ALA A 268 -4.41 23.43 -0.38
CA ALA A 268 -3.67 24.53 -0.99
C ALA A 268 -2.30 24.02 -1.47
N LEU A 269 -1.66 24.76 -2.38
CA LEU A 269 -0.30 24.50 -2.84
C LEU A 269 0.61 25.60 -2.30
N VAL A 270 1.62 25.21 -1.50
CA VAL A 270 2.47 26.14 -0.76
C VAL A 270 3.94 25.73 -0.81
N SER A 271 4.84 26.70 -0.62
CA SER A 271 6.22 26.43 -0.18
C SER A 271 6.35 26.80 1.29
N ILE A 272 7.04 25.96 2.07
CA ILE A 272 7.22 26.17 3.51
C ILE A 272 8.50 27.00 3.70
N LEU A 273 8.36 28.25 4.17
CA LEU A 273 9.50 29.16 4.24
C LEU A 273 10.34 28.92 5.50
N GLN A 274 9.69 28.97 6.66
CA GLN A 274 10.35 28.80 7.93
C GLN A 274 9.36 28.45 9.04
N ARG A 275 9.87 27.82 10.09
CA ARG A 275 9.15 27.69 11.35
C ARG A 275 9.06 29.07 12.02
N GLN A 276 7.91 29.39 12.61
CA GLN A 276 7.71 30.69 13.26
C GLN A 276 8.57 30.83 14.53
N GLU A 277 8.65 29.78 15.33
CA GLU A 277 9.40 29.72 16.59
C GLU A 277 10.04 28.33 16.75
N PRO A 278 11.18 28.20 17.45
CA PRO A 278 11.73 26.89 17.81
C PRO A 278 10.67 26.00 18.48
N ASP A 279 10.64 24.71 18.10
CA ASP A 279 9.73 23.69 18.65
C ASP A 279 8.21 23.98 18.52
N SER A 280 7.82 25.01 17.78
CA SER A 280 6.42 25.35 17.49
C SER A 280 5.87 24.56 16.30
N ASP A 281 4.59 24.20 16.31
CA ASP A 281 3.93 23.60 15.14
C ASP A 281 3.55 24.64 14.08
N LYS A 282 3.84 25.93 14.29
CA LYS A 282 3.50 27.02 13.35
C LYS A 282 4.61 27.27 12.33
N PHE A 283 4.20 27.37 11.08
CA PHE A 283 5.07 27.64 9.94
C PHE A 283 4.54 28.80 9.12
N ILE A 284 5.47 29.63 8.65
CA ILE A 284 5.19 30.62 7.63
C ILE A 284 5.31 29.92 6.28
N VAL A 285 4.25 30.01 5.48
CA VAL A 285 4.21 29.46 4.13
C VAL A 285 3.90 30.55 3.13
N ARG A 286 4.25 30.29 1.87
CA ARG A 286 3.88 31.14 0.74
C ARG A 286 3.09 30.33 -0.27
N HIS A 287 1.94 30.86 -0.66
CA HIS A 287 1.06 30.21 -1.61
C HIS A 287 1.57 30.32 -3.03
N PHE A 288 1.26 29.29 -3.82
CA PHE A 288 1.48 29.30 -5.26
C PHE A 288 0.61 30.37 -5.92
N ASN A 289 1.22 31.17 -6.78
CA ASN A 289 0.54 32.19 -7.56
C ASN A 289 0.30 31.66 -8.98
N LYS A 290 -0.96 31.46 -9.31
CA LYS A 290 -1.38 30.96 -10.62
C LYS A 290 -1.00 31.90 -11.78
N THR A 291 -0.84 33.20 -11.54
CA THR A 291 -0.49 34.15 -12.60
C THR A 291 1.01 34.12 -12.93
N SER A 292 1.88 34.12 -11.92
CA SER A 292 3.34 34.07 -12.12
C SER A 292 3.88 32.65 -12.30
N GLN A 293 3.09 31.64 -11.91
CA GLN A 293 3.48 30.22 -11.83
C GLN A 293 4.64 29.98 -10.83
N GLN A 294 4.73 30.80 -9.79
CA GLN A 294 5.78 30.75 -8.76
C GLN A 294 5.21 30.81 -7.34
N PHE A 295 6.03 30.50 -6.34
CA PHE A 295 5.71 30.74 -4.93
C PHE A 295 6.01 32.19 -4.54
N ASP A 296 5.29 33.14 -5.14
CA ASP A 296 5.34 34.58 -4.85
C ASP A 296 3.96 35.15 -4.45
N GLY A 297 3.00 34.27 -4.14
CA GLY A 297 1.66 34.64 -3.69
C GLY A 297 1.61 35.12 -2.23
N LEU A 298 0.41 35.16 -1.67
CA LEU A 298 0.19 35.56 -0.28
C LEU A 298 0.95 34.62 0.68
N ALA A 299 1.56 35.20 1.70
CA ALA A 299 2.14 34.44 2.80
C ALA A 299 1.15 34.37 3.97
N GLU A 300 1.12 33.24 4.68
CA GLU A 300 0.30 33.06 5.87
C GLU A 300 1.00 32.18 6.91
N ILE A 301 0.44 32.14 8.11
CA ILE A 301 0.85 31.20 9.16
C ILE A 301 -0.12 30.01 9.14
N ILE A 302 0.42 28.80 9.07
CA ILE A 302 -0.31 27.54 9.22
C ILE A 302 0.27 26.71 10.36
N ARG A 303 -0.44 25.66 10.79
CA ARG A 303 0.08 24.64 11.70
C ARG A 303 0.34 23.34 10.97
N ILE A 304 1.55 22.80 11.14
CA ILE A 304 1.92 21.43 10.76
C ILE A 304 2.21 20.68 12.07
N PRO A 305 1.21 19.97 12.64
CA PRO A 305 1.36 19.35 13.95
C PRO A 305 2.43 18.26 13.98
N GLN A 306 3.15 18.16 15.10
CA GLN A 306 3.94 16.96 15.39
C GLN A 306 3.01 15.88 15.94
N VAL A 307 2.86 14.78 15.20
CA VAL A 307 1.99 13.67 15.65
C VAL A 307 2.64 12.83 16.73
N LYS A 308 1.78 12.15 17.50
CA LYS A 308 2.21 11.25 18.57
C LYS A 308 2.98 10.05 17.98
N PRO A 309 4.18 9.74 18.51
CA PRO A 309 4.89 8.54 18.11
C PRO A 309 4.17 7.25 18.48
N ASP A 310 4.44 6.18 17.73
CA ASP A 310 3.99 4.84 18.02
C ASP A 310 4.72 4.23 19.24
N LYS A 311 4.41 2.97 19.56
CA LYS A 311 5.01 2.25 20.69
C LYS A 311 6.54 2.07 20.59
N ASN A 312 7.12 2.21 19.41
CA ASN A 312 8.56 2.15 19.17
C ASN A 312 9.19 3.56 19.15
N GLY A 313 8.41 4.60 19.45
CA GLY A 313 8.86 5.98 19.43
C GLY A 313 9.01 6.57 18.02
N VAL A 314 8.41 5.94 17.00
CA VAL A 314 8.42 6.43 15.61
C VAL A 314 7.12 7.16 15.31
N ALA A 315 7.21 8.43 14.91
CA ALA A 315 6.06 9.18 14.41
C ALA A 315 5.86 8.88 12.91
N ARG A 316 4.61 8.73 12.47
CA ARG A 316 4.26 8.50 11.05
C ARG A 316 4.69 9.67 10.16
N SER A 317 4.62 10.88 10.69
CA SER A 317 5.23 12.08 10.12
C SER A 317 5.90 12.90 11.23
N THR A 318 6.92 13.67 10.85
CA THR A 318 7.50 14.70 11.71
C THR A 318 7.50 16.03 11.01
N ASN A 319 7.24 17.10 11.75
CA ASN A 319 7.38 18.45 11.19
C ASN A 319 8.84 18.96 11.24
N TYR A 320 9.76 18.19 11.81
CA TYR A 320 11.15 18.58 11.97
C TYR A 320 11.87 18.69 10.61
N LEU A 321 12.49 19.85 10.38
CA LEU A 321 13.22 20.23 9.15
C LEU A 321 12.42 20.08 7.85
N ILE A 322 11.09 20.12 7.91
CA ILE A 322 10.26 19.99 6.70
C ILE A 322 10.50 21.15 5.71
N GLU A 323 10.77 22.36 6.22
CA GLU A 323 11.14 23.54 5.44
C GLU A 323 12.48 23.37 4.70
N LYS A 324 13.34 22.47 5.19
CA LYS A 324 14.64 22.12 4.57
C LYS A 324 14.57 20.87 3.69
N SER A 325 13.37 20.32 3.48
CA SER A 325 13.22 19.14 2.62
C SER A 325 13.71 19.45 1.20
N PRO A 326 14.45 18.53 0.55
CA PRO A 326 14.85 18.65 -0.85
C PRO A 326 13.67 18.79 -1.83
N LEU A 327 12.45 18.43 -1.39
CA LEU A 327 11.22 18.54 -2.19
C LEU A 327 10.46 19.86 -1.99
N ASN A 328 10.88 20.68 -1.02
CA ASN A 328 10.22 21.95 -0.71
C ASN A 328 10.32 23.03 -1.81
N PRO A 329 11.38 23.09 -2.65
CA PRO A 329 11.43 24.04 -3.77
C PRO A 329 10.29 23.86 -4.79
N ASP A 330 9.87 22.62 -5.05
CA ASP A 330 8.73 22.32 -5.93
C ASP A 330 7.37 22.57 -5.24
N GLY A 331 7.39 22.66 -3.91
CA GLY A 331 6.26 22.90 -3.03
C GLY A 331 5.47 21.66 -2.62
N TRP A 332 4.49 21.90 -1.76
CA TRP A 332 3.67 20.91 -1.09
C TRP A 332 2.18 21.23 -1.29
N TYR A 333 1.43 20.22 -1.70
CA TYR A 333 -0.01 20.24 -1.46
C TYR A 333 -0.24 19.95 0.02
N ILE A 334 -0.85 20.89 0.73
CA ILE A 334 -1.28 20.74 2.11
C ILE A 334 -2.78 20.46 2.13
N TYR A 335 -3.21 19.53 2.98
CA TYR A 335 -4.61 19.15 3.14
C TYR A 335 -5.01 19.29 4.60
N GLY A 336 -6.19 19.82 4.88
CA GLY A 336 -6.59 20.11 6.25
C GLY A 336 -7.85 20.97 6.37
N GLU A 337 -7.94 21.69 7.48
CA GLU A 337 -9.06 22.58 7.82
C GLU A 337 -8.62 23.69 8.77
N LYS A 338 -9.40 24.77 8.85
CA LYS A 338 -9.13 25.84 9.82
C LYS A 338 -9.53 25.40 11.22
N GLY A 339 -8.64 25.62 12.18
CA GLY A 339 -8.91 25.46 13.61
C GLY A 339 -9.86 26.52 14.16
N SER A 340 -10.18 26.41 15.45
CA SER A 340 -11.01 27.38 16.17
C SER A 340 -10.39 28.78 16.27
N ASP A 341 -9.08 28.88 16.09
CA ASP A 341 -8.30 30.12 16.04
C ASP A 341 -8.14 30.67 14.60
N ASN A 342 -8.87 30.11 13.64
CA ASN A 342 -8.81 30.42 12.20
C ASN A 342 -7.46 30.12 11.52
N ILE A 343 -6.51 29.47 12.19
CA ILE A 343 -5.26 29.02 11.56
C ILE A 343 -5.52 27.71 10.82
N PHE A 344 -4.99 27.57 9.60
CA PHE A 344 -5.08 26.32 8.87
C PHE A 344 -4.24 25.22 9.53
N ILE A 345 -4.86 24.11 9.87
CA ILE A 345 -4.20 22.94 10.48
C ILE A 345 -4.04 21.88 9.40
N VAL A 346 -2.79 21.58 9.08
CA VAL A 346 -2.42 20.53 8.12
C VAL A 346 -2.66 19.16 8.76
N GLN A 347 -3.35 18.30 8.02
CA GLN A 347 -3.66 16.92 8.36
C GLN A 347 -3.00 15.92 7.40
N ALA A 348 -2.68 16.34 6.18
CA ALA A 348 -1.87 15.58 5.24
C ALA A 348 -1.03 16.48 4.33
N ILE A 349 0.07 15.93 3.82
CA ILE A 349 1.00 16.61 2.89
C ILE A 349 1.29 15.73 1.68
N GLU A 350 1.51 16.34 0.51
CA GLU A 350 1.95 15.67 -0.71
C GLU A 350 2.98 16.54 -1.45
N PRO A 351 4.21 16.06 -1.66
CA PRO A 351 5.20 16.81 -2.42
C PRO A 351 4.73 16.97 -3.88
N ARG A 352 4.79 18.19 -4.43
CA ARG A 352 4.35 18.45 -5.80
C ARG A 352 5.17 17.67 -6.82
N LYS A 353 6.49 17.59 -6.62
CA LYS A 353 7.43 16.90 -7.51
C LYS A 353 6.98 15.50 -7.90
N ILE A 354 6.58 14.68 -6.92
CA ILE A 354 6.24 13.26 -7.16
C ILE A 354 4.92 13.06 -7.92
N ALA A 355 4.07 14.08 -8.00
CA ALA A 355 2.82 14.01 -8.74
C ALA A 355 2.99 14.42 -10.22
N GLN A 356 4.04 15.17 -10.55
CA GLN A 356 4.29 15.69 -11.89
C GLN A 356 4.66 14.57 -12.88
N LEU A 357 4.34 14.80 -14.15
CA LEU A 357 4.69 13.91 -15.25
C LEU A 357 6.06 14.26 -15.86
N ILE A 358 7.05 14.50 -15.00
CA ILE A 358 8.44 14.77 -15.39
C ILE A 358 9.34 13.73 -14.70
N PRO A 359 10.01 12.83 -15.44
CA PRO A 359 10.91 11.86 -14.84
C PRO A 359 12.26 12.51 -14.52
N ASP A 360 12.89 12.09 -13.40
CA ASP A 360 14.28 12.43 -13.09
C ASP A 360 15.26 11.60 -13.96
N GLU A 361 14.85 10.39 -14.36
CA GLU A 361 15.67 9.46 -15.16
C GLU A 361 14.79 8.65 -16.12
N THR A 362 15.33 8.30 -17.29
CA THR A 362 14.65 7.44 -18.27
C THR A 362 15.56 6.31 -18.76
N HIS A 363 15.04 5.08 -18.81
CA HIS A 363 15.74 3.93 -19.39
C HIS A 363 14.94 3.36 -20.57
N PHE A 364 15.55 3.41 -21.75
CA PHE A 364 15.04 2.79 -22.98
C PHE A 364 15.62 1.39 -23.20
N GLY A 365 14.84 0.55 -23.88
CA GLY A 365 15.18 -0.83 -24.20
C GLY A 365 14.85 -1.81 -23.08
N LEU A 366 14.15 -2.89 -23.44
CA LEU A 366 13.66 -3.92 -22.51
C LEU A 366 14.73 -4.43 -21.53
N LYS A 367 15.98 -4.65 -21.99
CA LYS A 367 17.05 -5.15 -21.12
C LYS A 367 17.40 -4.16 -20.02
N LYS A 368 17.70 -2.90 -20.36
CA LYS A 368 18.06 -1.86 -19.39
C LYS A 368 16.93 -1.63 -18.39
N SER A 369 15.68 -1.57 -18.87
CA SER A 369 14.51 -1.43 -18.01
C SER A 369 14.33 -2.61 -17.03
N LEU A 370 14.59 -3.85 -17.46
CA LEU A 370 14.53 -5.03 -16.59
C LEU A 370 15.65 -5.05 -15.54
N ASP A 371 16.84 -4.59 -15.92
CA ASP A 371 18.00 -4.47 -15.03
C ASP A 371 17.74 -3.44 -13.93
N TYR A 372 17.23 -2.25 -14.28
CA TYR A 372 16.86 -1.22 -13.31
C TYR A 372 15.84 -1.74 -12.28
N LEU A 373 14.74 -2.33 -12.76
CA LEU A 373 13.68 -2.85 -11.91
C LEU A 373 14.19 -3.92 -10.94
N SER A 374 15.12 -4.77 -11.38
CA SER A 374 15.63 -5.87 -10.59
C SER A 374 16.69 -5.43 -9.56
N CYS A 375 17.57 -4.51 -9.95
CA CYS A 375 18.82 -4.25 -9.25
C CYS A 375 18.89 -2.85 -8.63
N GLU A 376 18.44 -1.83 -9.36
CA GLU A 376 18.73 -0.43 -9.04
C GLU A 376 17.62 0.24 -8.25
N ASN A 377 16.35 -0.14 -8.51
CA ASN A 377 15.18 0.52 -7.93
C ASN A 377 15.19 0.58 -6.39
N TRP A 378 15.77 -0.39 -5.70
CA TRP A 378 15.89 -0.41 -4.23
C TRP A 378 17.33 -0.33 -3.73
N GLN A 379 18.28 -0.06 -4.62
CA GLN A 379 19.69 0.03 -4.28
C GLN A 379 19.93 1.21 -3.31
N ASN A 380 20.90 1.03 -2.42
CA ASN A 380 21.39 2.03 -1.47
C ASN A 380 20.29 2.77 -0.68
N THR A 381 19.19 2.08 -0.37
CA THR A 381 18.00 2.69 0.26
C THR A 381 18.32 3.61 1.45
N PRO A 382 19.16 3.23 2.43
CA PRO A 382 19.50 4.11 3.54
C PRO A 382 20.12 5.46 3.15
N SER A 383 20.94 5.49 2.09
CA SER A 383 21.60 6.72 1.61
C SER A 383 20.64 7.69 0.91
N GLN A 384 19.45 7.22 0.52
CA GLN A 384 18.46 8.00 -0.23
C GLN A 384 17.45 8.67 0.68
N LYS A 385 17.67 8.68 2.00
CA LYS A 385 16.74 9.25 2.98
C LYS A 385 16.47 10.73 2.70
N GLY A 386 15.20 11.14 2.84
CA GLY A 386 14.74 12.49 2.54
C GLY A 386 14.57 12.78 1.05
N GLN A 387 14.95 11.84 0.18
CA GLN A 387 14.88 12.02 -1.28
C GLN A 387 13.70 11.26 -1.89
N ALA A 388 13.23 11.79 -3.02
CA ALA A 388 12.34 11.10 -3.94
C ALA A 388 12.97 11.02 -5.33
N LYS A 389 12.63 9.97 -6.09
CA LYS A 389 13.11 9.75 -7.44
C LYS A 389 11.98 9.23 -8.33
N ILE A 390 11.88 9.80 -9.52
CA ILE A 390 10.90 9.44 -10.54
C ILE A 390 11.63 8.87 -11.74
N VAL A 391 11.31 7.64 -12.15
CA VAL A 391 11.98 6.96 -13.26
C VAL A 391 10.98 6.44 -14.27
N LEU A 392 11.22 6.73 -15.55
CA LEU A 392 10.49 6.15 -16.67
C LEU A 392 11.26 4.96 -17.26
N LEU A 393 10.61 3.81 -17.34
CA LEU A 393 11.12 2.64 -18.04
C LEU A 393 10.30 2.39 -19.31
N SER A 394 10.98 2.30 -20.44
CA SER A 394 10.38 2.00 -21.74
C SER A 394 10.98 0.71 -22.31
N PRO A 395 10.16 -0.28 -22.71
CA PRO A 395 10.68 -1.49 -23.34
C PRO A 395 11.15 -1.24 -24.78
N TRP A 396 10.81 -0.07 -25.34
CA TRP A 396 11.14 0.37 -26.69
C TRP A 396 12.50 1.08 -26.71
N GLU A 397 13.13 1.10 -27.89
CA GLU A 397 14.32 1.90 -28.11
C GLU A 397 14.00 3.40 -27.98
N GLU A 398 15.05 4.19 -27.78
CA GLU A 398 14.96 5.64 -27.61
C GLU A 398 14.34 6.28 -28.86
N PRO A 399 13.28 7.10 -28.72
CA PRO A 399 12.69 7.80 -29.86
C PRO A 399 13.66 8.87 -30.39
N GLU A 400 13.67 9.09 -31.71
CA GLU A 400 14.49 10.12 -32.35
C GLU A 400 14.10 11.56 -31.94
N ASN A 401 12.90 11.75 -31.37
CA ASN A 401 12.36 13.04 -30.92
C ASN A 401 12.24 13.08 -29.38
N GLU A 402 12.69 14.18 -28.77
CA GLU A 402 12.86 14.42 -27.31
C GLU A 402 11.58 14.38 -26.44
N TYR A 403 10.39 14.10 -27.00
CA TYR A 403 9.15 14.09 -26.21
C TYR A 403 8.98 12.74 -25.49
N ILE A 404 9.37 12.72 -24.22
CA ILE A 404 9.54 11.50 -23.40
C ILE A 404 8.25 11.08 -22.66
N SER A 405 7.28 11.97 -22.41
CA SER A 405 6.11 11.61 -21.59
C SER A 405 5.02 10.86 -22.41
N PRO A 406 4.79 9.55 -22.17
CA PRO A 406 3.79 8.78 -22.90
C PRO A 406 2.36 9.04 -22.41
N TRP A 407 2.14 10.07 -21.60
CA TRP A 407 0.93 10.28 -20.80
C TRP A 407 0.20 11.55 -21.23
N GLU A 408 -1.09 11.41 -21.50
CA GLU A 408 -2.01 12.48 -21.88
C GLU A 408 -3.12 12.64 -20.85
N GLU A 409 -3.78 13.80 -20.84
CA GLU A 409 -4.92 14.05 -19.95
C GLU A 409 -6.01 12.99 -20.14
N GLY A 410 -6.44 12.38 -19.04
CA GLY A 410 -7.46 11.33 -19.05
C GLY A 410 -6.91 9.91 -19.18
N ASP A 411 -5.63 9.73 -19.48
CA ASP A 411 -5.00 8.41 -19.44
C ASP A 411 -5.11 7.77 -18.06
N ILE A 412 -5.14 6.44 -18.07
CA ILE A 412 -5.28 5.63 -16.86
C ILE A 412 -4.17 4.58 -16.83
N GLY A 413 -3.52 4.44 -15.67
CA GLY A 413 -2.55 3.41 -15.37
C GLY A 413 -2.94 2.56 -14.17
N ILE A 414 -2.45 1.33 -14.13
CA ILE A 414 -2.53 0.49 -12.93
C ILE A 414 -1.34 0.84 -12.03
N VAL A 415 -1.60 1.09 -10.75
CA VAL A 415 -0.58 1.30 -9.74
C VAL A 415 -0.26 -0.04 -9.09
N ILE A 416 1.02 -0.36 -8.96
CA ILE A 416 1.53 -1.47 -8.16
C ILE A 416 2.36 -0.86 -7.03
N HIS A 417 1.81 -0.87 -5.83
CA HIS A 417 2.39 -0.26 -4.65
C HIS A 417 3.22 -1.27 -3.86
N CYS A 418 4.39 -0.85 -3.38
CA CYS A 418 5.14 -1.56 -2.36
C CYS A 418 5.86 -0.60 -1.42
N PHE A 419 5.91 -0.93 -0.13
CA PHE A 419 6.77 -0.23 0.82
C PHE A 419 7.75 -1.16 1.54
N GLY A 420 8.82 -0.57 2.06
CA GLY A 420 9.84 -1.23 2.86
C GLY A 420 9.71 -1.00 4.38
N GLY A 421 10.81 -1.21 5.08
CA GLY A 421 10.88 -1.23 6.53
C GLY A 421 11.47 0.03 7.15
N ILE A 422 11.34 0.10 8.47
CA ILE A 422 11.89 1.16 9.32
C ILE A 422 13.15 0.62 10.02
N GLY A 423 14.30 1.22 9.72
CA GLY A 423 15.61 0.93 10.30
C GLY A 423 16.08 1.99 11.29
N GLY A 424 17.38 1.98 11.59
CA GLY A 424 18.02 2.94 12.49
C GLY A 424 17.90 2.57 13.97
N LYS A 425 18.06 3.56 14.86
CA LYS A 425 17.99 3.37 16.32
C LYS A 425 16.60 2.95 16.80
N LYS A 426 15.55 3.33 16.06
CA LYS A 426 14.16 2.96 16.31
C LYS A 426 13.64 1.91 15.32
N ALA A 427 14.52 1.02 14.85
CA ALA A 427 14.16 0.01 13.86
C ALA A 427 12.99 -0.87 14.32
N GLU A 428 12.14 -1.25 13.37
CA GLU A 428 11.14 -2.27 13.62
C GLU A 428 11.80 -3.67 13.64
N PRO A 429 11.24 -4.64 14.38
CA PRO A 429 11.75 -6.00 14.38
C PRO A 429 11.70 -6.60 12.96
N ALA A 430 12.84 -7.13 12.50
CA ALA A 430 12.94 -7.88 11.25
C ALA A 430 13.37 -9.33 11.54
N PRO A 431 12.42 -10.23 11.90
CA PRO A 431 12.72 -11.63 12.16
C PRO A 431 13.45 -12.27 10.96
N LEU A 432 14.56 -12.94 11.22
CA LEU A 432 15.44 -13.53 10.18
C LEU A 432 15.96 -12.51 9.15
N GLY A 433 15.96 -11.21 9.48
CA GLY A 433 16.33 -10.14 8.56
C GLY A 433 15.31 -9.89 7.44
N ILE A 434 14.10 -10.45 7.55
CA ILE A 434 13.04 -10.28 6.55
C ILE A 434 12.25 -9.01 6.85
N VAL A 435 12.27 -8.09 5.89
CA VAL A 435 11.41 -6.91 5.82
C VAL A 435 10.26 -7.24 4.90
N THR A 436 9.11 -7.53 5.49
CA THR A 436 7.94 -7.97 4.72
C THR A 436 7.40 -6.85 3.83
N GLY A 437 7.29 -5.62 4.35
CA GLY A 437 6.64 -4.54 3.60
C GLY A 437 5.14 -4.76 3.42
N HIS A 438 4.56 -4.10 2.42
CA HIS A 438 3.15 -4.24 2.00
C HIS A 438 3.03 -4.20 0.47
N PHE A 439 1.95 -4.76 -0.05
CA PHE A 439 1.60 -4.77 -1.47
C PHE A 439 0.14 -4.35 -1.65
N ALA A 440 -0.12 -3.43 -2.56
CA ALA A 440 -1.46 -3.09 -3.00
C ALA A 440 -1.48 -2.80 -4.50
N LEU A 441 -2.68 -2.87 -5.08
CA LEU A 441 -2.96 -2.31 -6.39
C LEU A 441 -3.59 -0.93 -6.23
N GLY A 442 -3.64 -0.19 -7.32
CA GLY A 442 -4.33 1.09 -7.39
C GLY A 442 -4.55 1.50 -8.83
N ILE A 443 -5.04 2.72 -8.99
CA ILE A 443 -5.26 3.36 -10.28
C ILE A 443 -4.66 4.75 -10.21
N ALA A 444 -3.90 5.10 -11.24
CA ALA A 444 -3.47 6.47 -11.47
C ALA A 444 -4.24 7.00 -12.68
N LYS A 445 -4.83 8.19 -12.53
CA LYS A 445 -5.39 8.92 -13.67
C LYS A 445 -4.56 10.16 -13.92
N VAL A 446 -4.25 10.45 -15.17
CA VAL A 446 -3.67 11.74 -15.54
C VAL A 446 -4.76 12.79 -15.52
N VAL A 447 -4.57 13.82 -14.69
CA VAL A 447 -5.49 14.93 -14.55
C VAL A 447 -4.75 16.25 -14.63
N ARG A 448 -5.48 17.32 -14.92
CA ARG A 448 -4.97 18.68 -14.81
C ARG A 448 -5.01 19.15 -13.36
N ASP A 449 -3.89 19.63 -12.86
CA ASP A 449 -3.79 20.20 -11.51
C ASP A 449 -4.58 21.51 -11.43
N ARG A 450 -5.34 21.68 -10.35
CA ARG A 450 -6.26 22.82 -10.18
C ARG A 450 -5.57 24.12 -9.75
N PHE A 451 -4.33 24.06 -9.29
CA PHE A 451 -3.53 25.20 -8.88
C PHE A 451 -2.58 25.62 -10.01
N THR A 452 -1.92 24.65 -10.67
CA THR A 452 -0.88 24.93 -11.67
C THR A 452 -1.32 24.77 -13.13
N ASP A 453 -2.45 24.12 -13.40
CA ASP A 453 -2.90 23.70 -14.74
C ASP A 453 -1.97 22.70 -15.46
N GLU A 454 -0.94 22.17 -14.77
CA GLU A 454 -0.05 21.12 -15.26
C GLU A 454 -0.70 19.73 -15.21
N LEU A 455 -0.21 18.79 -16.02
CA LEU A 455 -0.62 17.39 -15.90
C LEU A 455 0.09 16.71 -14.73
N ARG A 456 -0.67 15.94 -13.96
CA ARG A 456 -0.19 15.15 -12.83
C ARG A 456 -0.91 13.81 -12.73
N PHE A 457 -0.33 12.88 -11.99
CA PHE A 457 -1.05 11.70 -11.54
C PHE A 457 -1.97 12.03 -10.35
N ASP A 458 -3.22 11.61 -10.48
CA ASP A 458 -4.18 11.46 -9.39
C ASP A 458 -4.25 9.97 -9.02
N ILE A 459 -3.53 9.61 -7.95
CA ILE A 459 -3.36 8.21 -7.51
C ILE A 459 -4.44 7.85 -6.49
N GLU A 460 -5.08 6.71 -6.73
CA GLU A 460 -6.01 6.07 -5.82
C GLU A 460 -5.57 4.63 -5.54
N TYR A 461 -5.28 4.35 -4.28
CA TYR A 461 -4.93 3.01 -3.84
C TYR A 461 -6.17 2.17 -3.55
N LYS A 462 -6.09 0.87 -3.84
CA LYS A 462 -7.06 -0.16 -3.51
C LYS A 462 -6.51 -1.01 -2.37
N GLN A 463 -6.66 -0.52 -1.15
CA GLN A 463 -6.00 -1.08 0.02
C GLN A 463 -6.70 -2.35 0.52
N VAL A 464 -6.18 -3.51 0.12
CA VAL A 464 -6.45 -4.79 0.77
C VAL A 464 -5.50 -4.90 1.98
N TYR A 465 -5.84 -4.20 3.06
CA TYR A 465 -4.95 -3.98 4.20
C TYR A 465 -5.52 -4.61 5.47
N ALA A 466 -4.72 -5.45 6.13
CA ALA A 466 -5.15 -6.12 7.37
C ALA A 466 -5.34 -5.12 8.53
N HIS A 467 -6.08 -5.53 9.55
CA HIS A 467 -6.26 -4.70 10.75
C HIS A 467 -4.90 -4.44 11.41
N ASN A 468 -4.66 -3.16 11.70
CA ASN A 468 -3.35 -2.62 12.05
C ASN A 468 -3.48 -1.63 13.22
N PRO A 469 -2.39 -1.34 13.94
CA PRO A 469 -2.41 -0.38 15.04
C PRO A 469 -2.68 1.06 14.57
N ASP A 470 -2.40 1.38 13.32
CA ASP A 470 -2.50 2.73 12.76
C ASP A 470 -3.91 3.10 12.27
N GLY A 471 -4.88 2.19 12.37
CA GLY A 471 -6.26 2.45 11.96
C GLY A 471 -6.43 2.74 10.46
N ILE A 472 -5.50 2.25 9.62
CA ILE A 472 -5.67 2.25 8.16
C ILE A 472 -6.80 1.28 7.82
N VAL A 473 -7.80 1.79 7.12
CA VAL A 473 -9.01 1.03 6.76
C VAL A 473 -8.86 0.47 5.35
N ALA A 474 -9.13 -0.82 5.18
CA ALA A 474 -9.17 -1.44 3.86
C ALA A 474 -10.24 -0.78 2.98
N GLY A 475 -9.86 -0.30 1.81
CA GLY A 475 -10.76 0.49 0.97
C GLY A 475 -10.02 1.33 -0.06
N SER A 476 -10.79 1.97 -0.95
CA SER A 476 -10.24 2.96 -1.87
C SER A 476 -9.75 4.17 -1.07
N SER A 477 -8.52 4.62 -1.30
CA SER A 477 -7.93 5.77 -0.59
C SER A 477 -7.14 6.64 -1.56
N LYS A 478 -7.29 7.96 -1.47
CA LYS A 478 -6.43 8.90 -2.23
C LYS A 478 -5.00 8.90 -1.70
N TRP A 479 -4.08 9.31 -2.56
CA TRP A 479 -2.66 9.37 -2.23
C TRP A 479 -2.40 10.07 -0.89
N GLN A 480 -2.90 11.29 -0.74
CA GLN A 480 -2.73 12.08 0.47
C GLN A 480 -3.30 11.43 1.74
N SER A 481 -4.29 10.55 1.64
CA SER A 481 -4.86 9.87 2.81
C SER A 481 -4.07 8.60 3.20
N TYR A 482 -3.51 7.89 2.23
CA TYR A 482 -2.75 6.66 2.50
C TYR A 482 -1.26 6.91 2.72
N MET A 483 -0.69 7.87 2.00
CA MET A 483 0.71 8.23 2.05
C MET A 483 0.93 9.47 2.90
N GLY A 484 0.22 10.55 2.59
CA GLY A 484 0.48 11.90 3.10
C GLY A 484 -0.10 12.24 4.47
N ASP A 485 -1.01 11.41 5.00
CA ASP A 485 -1.69 11.64 6.27
C ASP A 485 -0.66 11.70 7.40
N LEU A 486 -0.67 12.78 8.18
CA LEU A 486 0.36 13.00 9.19
C LEU A 486 0.27 11.96 10.31
N GLU A 487 -0.93 11.48 10.66
CA GLU A 487 -1.14 10.55 11.76
C GLU A 487 -0.99 9.09 11.34
N ARG A 488 -1.36 8.74 10.11
CA ARG A 488 -1.55 7.35 9.67
C ARG A 488 -0.82 7.00 8.37
N GLY A 489 -0.33 8.00 7.65
CA GLY A 489 0.34 7.83 6.36
C GLY A 489 1.75 7.29 6.49
N TRP A 490 2.30 6.81 5.37
CA TRP A 490 3.62 6.17 5.31
C TRP A 490 4.75 7.05 4.77
N LEU A 491 4.46 8.29 4.35
CA LEU A 491 5.41 9.15 3.66
C LEU A 491 6.65 9.50 4.51
N GLY A 492 6.45 9.71 5.81
CA GLY A 492 7.50 10.19 6.72
C GLY A 492 8.41 9.10 7.26
N ASP A 493 7.93 7.86 7.36
CA ASP A 493 8.61 6.82 8.14
C ASP A 493 9.00 5.59 7.33
N ARG A 494 8.46 5.38 6.13
CA ARG A 494 8.80 4.22 5.27
C ARG A 494 9.32 4.64 3.90
N PRO A 495 10.20 3.85 3.28
CA PRO A 495 10.45 3.96 1.85
C PRO A 495 9.34 3.27 1.07
N VAL A 496 8.91 3.91 -0.02
CA VAL A 496 7.81 3.46 -0.87
C VAL A 496 8.23 3.48 -2.33
N CYS A 497 7.73 2.53 -3.10
CA CYS A 497 7.84 2.46 -4.54
C CYS A 497 6.45 2.20 -5.13
N ASP A 498 5.92 3.16 -5.87
CA ASP A 498 4.75 3.00 -6.72
C ASP A 498 5.20 2.83 -8.16
N ILE A 499 4.72 1.77 -8.82
CA ILE A 499 4.95 1.55 -10.25
C ILE A 499 3.62 1.73 -10.98
N ILE A 500 3.52 2.78 -11.79
CA ILE A 500 2.34 3.08 -12.61
C ILE A 500 2.58 2.50 -14.00
N CYS A 501 1.71 1.59 -14.41
CA CYS A 501 1.83 0.84 -15.66
C CYS A 501 0.78 1.32 -16.67
N LYS A 502 1.21 1.80 -17.84
CA LYS A 502 0.32 2.08 -18.98
C LYS A 502 0.32 0.90 -19.93
N LEU A 503 -0.78 0.15 -19.96
CA LEU A 503 -0.97 -0.93 -20.92
C LEU A 503 -2.40 -0.92 -21.45
N ASP A 504 -2.55 -0.45 -22.69
CA ASP A 504 -3.85 -0.22 -23.31
C ASP A 504 -4.76 -1.44 -23.34
N CYS A 505 -4.19 -2.66 -23.41
CA CYS A 505 -4.99 -3.88 -23.40
C CYS A 505 -5.75 -4.11 -22.09
N VAL A 506 -5.36 -3.43 -21.01
CA VAL A 506 -6.05 -3.44 -19.71
C VAL A 506 -6.78 -2.12 -19.45
N CYS A 507 -6.15 -1.00 -19.80
CA CYS A 507 -6.64 0.34 -19.45
C CYS A 507 -7.72 0.91 -20.39
N ARG A 508 -7.98 0.25 -21.54
CA ARG A 508 -9.03 0.65 -22.48
C ARG A 508 -10.14 -0.39 -22.57
N ASP A 509 -11.37 0.10 -22.66
CA ASP A 509 -12.54 -0.74 -22.87
C ASP A 509 -12.56 -1.32 -24.30
N TYR A 510 -13.23 -2.46 -24.45
CA TYR A 510 -13.52 -3.12 -25.70
C TYR A 510 -15.00 -2.98 -26.03
N ASN A 511 -15.33 -2.84 -27.30
CA ASN A 511 -16.69 -2.79 -27.81
C ASN A 511 -16.84 -3.74 -29.00
N PHE A 512 -17.46 -4.89 -28.76
CA PHE A 512 -17.75 -5.91 -29.76
C PHE A 512 -19.22 -5.76 -30.20
N ASP A 513 -19.49 -4.84 -31.14
CA ASP A 513 -20.84 -4.50 -31.62
C ASP A 513 -21.86 -4.20 -30.51
N GLY A 514 -21.50 -3.27 -29.62
CA GLY A 514 -22.34 -2.84 -28.50
C GLY A 514 -22.13 -3.66 -27.23
N ILE A 515 -21.44 -4.81 -27.30
CA ILE A 515 -21.03 -5.56 -26.11
C ILE A 515 -19.75 -4.96 -25.56
N LYS A 516 -19.89 -4.21 -24.46
CA LYS A 516 -18.75 -3.61 -23.76
C LYS A 516 -18.09 -4.58 -22.80
N LEU A 517 -16.76 -4.64 -22.85
CA LEU A 517 -15.92 -5.38 -21.91
C LEU A 517 -14.84 -4.44 -21.37
N SER A 518 -14.76 -4.29 -20.05
CA SER A 518 -13.80 -3.40 -19.40
C SER A 518 -12.94 -4.17 -18.38
N PRO A 519 -11.67 -4.49 -18.70
CA PRO A 519 -10.81 -5.23 -17.78
C PRO A 519 -10.55 -4.49 -16.48
N LEU A 520 -10.37 -3.16 -16.55
CA LEU A 520 -10.10 -2.34 -15.39
C LEU A 520 -11.33 -2.22 -14.47
N ASP A 521 -12.54 -2.13 -15.02
CA ASP A 521 -13.75 -2.12 -14.20
C ASP A 521 -14.00 -3.45 -13.48
N GLU A 522 -13.68 -4.57 -14.13
CA GLU A 522 -13.74 -5.88 -13.50
C GLU A 522 -12.70 -5.99 -12.38
N LEU A 523 -11.45 -5.58 -12.62
CA LEU A 523 -10.42 -5.55 -11.60
C LEU A 523 -10.83 -4.71 -10.38
N ASN A 524 -11.37 -3.53 -10.62
CA ASN A 524 -11.91 -2.68 -9.56
C ASN A 524 -13.01 -3.37 -8.76
N GLN A 525 -13.95 -4.04 -9.44
CA GLN A 525 -15.02 -4.75 -8.75
C GLN A 525 -14.49 -5.89 -7.87
N GLN A 526 -13.50 -6.65 -8.36
CA GLN A 526 -12.87 -7.70 -7.56
C GLN A 526 -12.11 -7.13 -6.36
N LEU A 527 -11.44 -6.00 -6.52
CA LEU A 527 -10.78 -5.29 -5.43
C LEU A 527 -11.78 -4.74 -4.41
N ASP A 528 -12.89 -4.14 -4.84
CA ASP A 528 -13.94 -3.63 -3.96
C ASP A 528 -14.50 -4.76 -3.07
N ILE A 529 -14.75 -5.95 -3.64
CA ILE A 529 -15.15 -7.15 -2.89
C ILE A 529 -14.11 -7.51 -1.82
N LEU A 530 -12.84 -7.58 -2.19
CA LEU A 530 -11.77 -7.99 -1.27
C LEU A 530 -11.55 -6.96 -0.16
N MET A 531 -11.58 -5.67 -0.46
CA MET A 531 -11.44 -4.60 0.53
C MET A 531 -12.57 -4.64 1.56
N ALA A 532 -13.83 -4.80 1.13
CA ALA A 532 -14.98 -4.90 2.04
C ALA A 532 -14.90 -6.13 2.96
N ARG A 533 -14.47 -7.26 2.40
CA ARG A 533 -14.21 -8.49 3.17
C ARG A 533 -13.09 -8.31 4.18
N TYR A 534 -12.05 -7.55 3.83
CA TYR A 534 -10.94 -7.24 4.72
C TYR A 534 -11.35 -6.38 5.91
N ARG A 535 -12.22 -5.37 5.70
CA ARG A 535 -12.76 -4.54 6.78
C ARG A 535 -13.55 -5.34 7.82
N SER A 536 -14.25 -6.37 7.37
CA SER A 536 -15.12 -7.19 8.23
C SER A 536 -14.47 -8.49 8.71
N GLY A 537 -13.31 -8.87 8.14
CA GLY A 537 -12.65 -10.13 8.40
C GLY A 537 -13.50 -11.35 8.04
N ASP A 538 -14.26 -11.29 6.95
CA ASP A 538 -15.24 -12.34 6.58
C ASP A 538 -16.19 -12.70 7.75
N GLY A 539 -16.66 -11.68 8.46
CA GLY A 539 -17.59 -11.81 9.58
C GLY A 539 -16.93 -12.07 10.92
N THR A 540 -15.63 -12.35 10.95
CA THR A 540 -14.90 -12.63 12.20
C THR A 540 -14.49 -11.36 12.96
N GLY A 541 -14.62 -10.18 12.33
CA GLY A 541 -14.14 -8.91 12.86
C GLY A 541 -12.63 -8.69 12.73
N ALA A 542 -11.89 -9.60 12.08
CA ALA A 542 -10.46 -9.45 11.88
C ALA A 542 -9.94 -10.12 10.60
N SER A 543 -9.42 -9.33 9.67
CA SER A 543 -8.40 -9.77 8.72
C SER A 543 -7.01 -9.62 9.33
N LEU A 544 -6.25 -10.73 9.37
CA LEU A 544 -4.93 -10.82 9.97
C LEU A 544 -3.93 -11.42 8.97
N VAL A 545 -2.73 -10.86 8.96
CA VAL A 545 -1.61 -11.43 8.20
C VAL A 545 -1.13 -12.70 8.89
N THR A 546 -1.07 -13.80 8.15
CA THR A 546 -0.50 -15.07 8.57
C THR A 546 0.40 -15.60 7.46
N PRO A 547 1.24 -16.63 7.70
CA PRO A 547 1.98 -17.27 6.62
C PRO A 547 1.08 -17.82 5.50
N ALA A 548 -0.21 -18.04 5.77
CA ALA A 548 -1.19 -18.53 4.80
C ALA A 548 -2.13 -17.44 4.26
N THR A 549 -2.08 -16.20 4.75
CA THR A 549 -2.95 -15.08 4.33
C THR A 549 -2.17 -13.78 4.35
N SER A 550 -1.94 -13.16 3.20
CA SER A 550 -1.26 -11.87 3.11
C SER A 550 -1.93 -10.96 2.09
N CYS A 551 -1.71 -9.65 2.26
CA CYS A 551 -2.20 -8.61 1.34
C CYS A 551 -1.76 -8.88 -0.11
N VAL A 552 -0.58 -9.47 -0.30
CA VAL A 552 -0.03 -9.89 -1.60
C VAL A 552 -0.90 -10.97 -2.24
N GLN A 553 -1.20 -12.03 -1.49
CA GLN A 553 -1.99 -13.16 -1.97
C GLN A 553 -3.40 -12.71 -2.33
N ASP A 554 -4.03 -11.91 -1.48
CA ASP A 554 -5.41 -11.53 -1.70
C ASP A 554 -5.54 -10.45 -2.79
N SER A 555 -4.60 -9.51 -2.90
CA SER A 555 -4.55 -8.60 -4.06
C SER A 555 -4.30 -9.35 -5.37
N SER A 556 -3.44 -10.37 -5.34
CA SER A 556 -3.19 -11.28 -6.46
C SER A 556 -4.43 -12.08 -6.84
N GLN A 557 -5.26 -12.46 -5.87
CA GLN A 557 -6.54 -13.12 -6.11
C GLN A 557 -7.46 -12.24 -6.96
N ALA A 558 -7.45 -10.92 -6.75
CA ALA A 558 -8.25 -9.98 -7.55
C ALA A 558 -7.89 -10.04 -9.04
N ILE A 559 -6.58 -10.03 -9.34
CA ILE A 559 -6.06 -10.15 -10.72
C ILE A 559 -6.49 -11.49 -11.31
N TYR A 560 -6.30 -12.58 -10.56
CA TYR A 560 -6.68 -13.91 -11.03
C TYR A 560 -8.19 -14.03 -11.32
N ALA A 561 -9.04 -13.55 -10.40
CA ALA A 561 -10.49 -13.55 -10.57
C ALA A 561 -10.91 -12.75 -11.80
N THR A 562 -10.30 -11.57 -12.01
CA THR A 562 -10.50 -10.73 -13.19
C THR A 562 -10.20 -11.49 -14.48
N ILE A 563 -9.02 -12.12 -14.56
CA ILE A 563 -8.61 -12.91 -15.74
C ILE A 563 -9.63 -14.02 -16.03
N LYS A 564 -10.09 -14.74 -14.99
CA LYS A 564 -11.06 -15.83 -15.17
C LYS A 564 -12.44 -15.34 -15.56
N LYS A 565 -12.90 -14.24 -14.98
CA LYS A 565 -14.20 -13.63 -15.29
C LYS A 565 -14.25 -13.19 -16.75
N ILE A 566 -13.26 -12.40 -17.17
CA ILE A 566 -13.14 -11.93 -18.56
C ILE A 566 -13.05 -13.13 -19.51
N THR A 567 -12.16 -14.10 -19.26
CA THR A 567 -12.02 -15.29 -20.10
C THR A 567 -13.34 -16.07 -20.23
N SER A 568 -14.09 -16.21 -19.12
CA SER A 568 -15.39 -16.89 -19.14
C SER A 568 -16.42 -16.13 -19.95
N GLU A 569 -16.52 -14.81 -19.79
CA GLU A 569 -17.48 -13.97 -20.51
C GLU A 569 -17.25 -14.05 -22.03
N ILE A 570 -15.99 -13.93 -22.43
CA ILE A 570 -15.54 -14.10 -23.81
C ILE A 570 -15.94 -15.46 -24.36
N ALA A 571 -15.63 -16.54 -23.64
CA ALA A 571 -15.87 -17.91 -24.12
C ALA A 571 -17.38 -18.23 -24.19
N SER A 572 -18.18 -17.62 -23.32
CA SER A 572 -19.63 -17.83 -23.28
C SER A 572 -20.42 -16.92 -24.22
N ASN A 573 -19.78 -15.96 -24.90
CA ASN A 573 -20.46 -14.99 -25.76
C ASN A 573 -20.16 -15.24 -27.25
N PRO A 574 -21.09 -15.85 -28.02
CA PRO A 574 -20.90 -16.14 -29.43
C PRO A 574 -20.64 -14.90 -30.29
N GLN A 575 -21.21 -13.75 -29.95
CA GLN A 575 -21.03 -12.51 -30.73
C GLN A 575 -19.60 -11.98 -30.61
N ILE A 576 -19.00 -12.03 -29.41
CA ILE A 576 -17.58 -11.69 -29.22
C ILE A 576 -16.71 -12.65 -30.03
N GLN A 577 -16.99 -13.95 -29.98
CA GLN A 577 -16.23 -14.95 -30.74
C GLN A 577 -16.32 -14.72 -32.26
N GLU A 578 -17.50 -14.38 -32.75
CA GLU A 578 -17.71 -14.10 -34.18
C GLU A 578 -17.02 -12.81 -34.62
N TRP A 579 -17.09 -11.75 -33.81
CA TRP A 579 -16.37 -10.50 -34.07
C TRP A 579 -14.87 -10.75 -34.22
N LEU A 580 -14.27 -11.47 -33.28
CA LEU A 580 -12.83 -11.77 -33.30
C LEU A 580 -12.41 -12.58 -34.53
N LYS A 581 -13.29 -13.44 -35.05
CA LYS A 581 -13.03 -14.22 -36.28
C LYS A 581 -13.17 -13.40 -37.55
N THR A 582 -14.18 -12.54 -37.59
CA THR A 582 -14.52 -11.72 -38.77
C THR A 582 -13.67 -10.46 -38.90
N HIS A 583 -13.05 -10.01 -37.79
CA HIS A 583 -12.20 -8.82 -37.72
C HIS A 583 -10.77 -9.15 -37.21
N PRO A 584 -10.02 -10.06 -37.85
CA PRO A 584 -8.75 -10.57 -37.31
C PRO A 584 -7.63 -9.53 -37.28
N THR A 585 -7.65 -8.53 -38.17
CA THR A 585 -6.64 -7.48 -38.28
C THR A 585 -7.04 -6.18 -37.57
N ASP A 586 -8.24 -6.13 -36.98
CA ASP A 586 -8.71 -4.95 -36.26
C ASP A 586 -7.83 -4.69 -35.02
N ALA A 587 -7.54 -3.42 -34.75
CA ALA A 587 -6.67 -3.02 -33.64
C ALA A 587 -7.21 -3.50 -32.28
N GLN A 588 -8.53 -3.56 -32.10
CA GLN A 588 -9.16 -4.09 -30.91
C GLN A 588 -8.93 -5.59 -30.76
N THR A 589 -8.98 -6.35 -31.87
CA THR A 589 -8.70 -7.80 -31.87
C THR A 589 -7.25 -8.08 -31.49
N GLN A 590 -6.30 -7.32 -32.05
CA GLN A 590 -4.88 -7.45 -31.69
C GLN A 590 -4.62 -7.11 -30.21
N ARG A 591 -5.19 -6.00 -29.73
CA ARG A 591 -5.13 -5.59 -28.33
C ARG A 591 -5.74 -6.65 -27.41
N PHE A 592 -6.82 -7.26 -27.84
CA PHE A 592 -7.47 -8.34 -27.10
C PHE A 592 -6.60 -9.61 -27.03
N HIS A 593 -5.92 -9.99 -28.11
CA HIS A 593 -4.94 -11.07 -28.07
C HIS A 593 -3.80 -10.79 -27.10
N GLN A 594 -3.34 -9.54 -27.02
CA GLN A 594 -2.37 -9.10 -26.01
C GLN A 594 -2.93 -9.24 -24.59
N LEU A 595 -4.18 -8.86 -24.33
CA LEU A 595 -4.84 -9.07 -23.03
C LEU A 595 -4.88 -10.56 -22.64
N VAL A 596 -5.19 -11.45 -23.59
CA VAL A 596 -5.19 -12.90 -23.35
C VAL A 596 -3.78 -13.42 -23.05
N ALA A 597 -2.76 -12.95 -23.79
CA ALA A 597 -1.36 -13.31 -23.55
C ALA A 597 -0.86 -12.82 -22.18
N LEU A 598 -1.23 -11.60 -21.81
CA LEU A 598 -0.99 -11.02 -20.49
C LEU A 598 -1.64 -11.88 -19.40
N GLY A 599 -2.92 -12.21 -19.54
CA GLY A 599 -3.66 -13.04 -18.59
C GLY A 599 -2.99 -14.40 -18.36
N LYS A 600 -2.55 -15.07 -19.43
CA LYS A 600 -1.80 -16.34 -19.34
C LYS A 600 -0.45 -16.17 -18.62
N SER A 601 0.22 -15.05 -18.82
CA SER A 601 1.53 -14.76 -18.21
C SER A 601 1.40 -14.46 -16.73
N LEU A 602 0.42 -13.62 -16.35
CA LEU A 602 0.09 -13.32 -14.97
C LEU A 602 -0.35 -14.59 -14.22
N GLU A 603 -1.21 -15.42 -14.80
CA GLU A 603 -1.69 -16.65 -14.16
C GLU A 603 -0.55 -17.58 -13.72
N LYS A 604 0.53 -17.69 -14.52
CA LYS A 604 1.71 -18.49 -14.17
C LYS A 604 2.45 -17.99 -12.94
N VAL A 605 2.46 -16.67 -12.70
CA VAL A 605 3.09 -16.04 -11.53
C VAL A 605 2.19 -16.12 -10.30
N LEU A 606 0.90 -15.85 -10.48
CA LEU A 606 -0.07 -15.83 -9.39
C LEU A 606 -0.38 -17.24 -8.84
N ILE A 607 -0.21 -18.27 -9.67
CA ILE A 607 -0.49 -19.66 -9.32
C ILE A 607 0.74 -20.53 -9.62
N PRO A 608 1.78 -20.49 -8.77
CA PRO A 608 2.93 -21.35 -8.96
C PRO A 608 2.49 -22.82 -8.96
N LEU A 609 2.92 -23.58 -9.97
CA LEU A 609 2.57 -25.00 -10.19
C LEU A 609 1.09 -25.26 -10.54
N GLY A 610 0.30 -24.23 -10.87
CA GLY A 610 -1.11 -24.38 -11.25
C GLY A 610 -2.05 -24.71 -10.08
N ILE A 611 -1.58 -24.56 -8.84
CA ILE A 611 -2.37 -24.87 -7.65
C ILE A 611 -3.10 -23.64 -7.10
N VAL A 612 -4.41 -23.57 -7.35
CA VAL A 612 -5.30 -22.53 -6.80
C VAL A 612 -5.68 -22.84 -5.35
N ARG A 613 -5.56 -21.85 -4.45
CA ARG A 613 -6.00 -22.01 -3.07
C ARG A 613 -7.51 -22.28 -2.96
N PRO A 614 -7.96 -23.14 -2.02
CA PRO A 614 -9.38 -23.47 -1.87
C PRO A 614 -10.30 -22.27 -1.60
N ASP A 615 -9.84 -21.32 -0.79
CA ASP A 615 -10.56 -20.08 -0.49
C ASP A 615 -10.69 -19.19 -1.73
N TRP A 616 -9.66 -19.09 -2.57
CA TRP A 616 -9.76 -18.36 -3.85
C TRP A 616 -10.83 -18.96 -4.77
N ARG A 617 -11.02 -20.28 -4.77
CA ARG A 617 -12.11 -20.93 -5.53
C ARG A 617 -13.48 -20.60 -4.96
N LYS A 618 -13.64 -20.64 -3.63
CA LYS A 618 -14.88 -20.23 -2.96
C LYS A 618 -15.20 -18.77 -3.30
N ASN A 619 -14.18 -17.91 -3.23
CA ASN A 619 -14.30 -16.49 -3.51
C ASN A 619 -14.62 -16.23 -4.98
N ALA A 620 -13.99 -16.96 -5.92
CA ALA A 620 -14.31 -16.89 -7.34
C ALA A 620 -15.76 -17.31 -7.61
N LYS A 621 -16.27 -18.36 -6.94
CA LYS A 621 -17.69 -18.75 -7.02
C LYS A 621 -18.62 -17.67 -6.48
N LEU A 622 -18.27 -17.05 -5.35
CA LEU A 622 -19.01 -15.91 -4.79
C LEU A 622 -18.96 -14.70 -5.73
N ALA A 623 -17.89 -14.54 -6.51
CA ALA A 623 -17.74 -13.59 -7.61
C ALA A 623 -18.41 -14.04 -8.93
N GLY A 624 -19.23 -15.10 -8.90
CA GLY A 624 -20.02 -15.55 -10.05
C GLY A 624 -19.23 -16.35 -11.09
N ILE A 625 -18.03 -16.83 -10.75
CA ILE A 625 -17.13 -17.59 -11.63
C ILE A 625 -17.26 -19.08 -11.34
N HIS A 626 -17.78 -19.85 -12.29
CA HIS A 626 -17.77 -21.32 -12.24
C HIS A 626 -16.43 -21.86 -12.73
N ALA A 627 -15.38 -21.76 -11.91
CA ALA A 627 -14.06 -22.28 -12.27
C ALA A 627 -14.03 -23.83 -12.21
N ASN A 628 -14.07 -24.49 -13.37
CA ASN A 628 -13.84 -25.94 -13.52
C ASN A 628 -12.34 -26.29 -13.46
N SER A 629 -11.69 -26.04 -12.32
CA SER A 629 -10.32 -26.52 -12.07
C SER A 629 -10.36 -27.81 -11.24
N LYS A 630 -10.24 -28.96 -11.90
CA LYS A 630 -10.40 -30.32 -11.33
C LYS A 630 -9.25 -30.84 -10.43
N ASN A 631 -8.18 -30.08 -10.18
CA ASN A 631 -7.05 -30.62 -9.41
C ASN A 631 -7.10 -30.21 -7.93
N SER A 632 -7.47 -31.15 -7.05
CA SER A 632 -7.63 -30.98 -5.60
C SER A 632 -6.42 -31.48 -4.78
N HIS A 633 -5.19 -31.31 -5.28
CA HIS A 633 -4.01 -31.80 -4.58
C HIS A 633 -3.56 -30.90 -3.40
N PHE A 634 -3.93 -29.60 -3.36
CA PHE A 634 -3.44 -28.66 -2.33
C PHE A 634 -3.95 -28.95 -0.91
N ALA A 635 -5.15 -29.52 -0.77
CA ALA A 635 -5.71 -29.84 0.53
C ALA A 635 -4.89 -30.92 1.27
N ARG A 636 -4.19 -31.81 0.53
CA ARG A 636 -3.41 -32.94 1.05
C ARG A 636 -1.92 -32.63 1.24
N ILE A 637 -1.45 -31.43 0.92
CA ILE A 637 -0.04 -31.03 1.07
C ILE A 637 0.22 -30.55 2.52
N THR A 638 1.31 -31.01 3.13
CA THR A 638 1.73 -30.67 4.50
C THR A 638 2.13 -29.19 4.63
N ASN A 639 2.00 -28.62 5.84
CA ASN A 639 2.29 -27.21 6.15
C ASN A 639 3.67 -26.68 5.67
N PRO A 640 4.80 -27.41 5.78
CA PRO A 640 6.09 -26.90 5.30
C PRO A 640 6.16 -26.77 3.77
N VAL A 641 5.54 -27.68 3.02
CA VAL A 641 5.48 -27.58 1.55
C VAL A 641 4.53 -26.46 1.11
N LYS A 642 3.44 -26.22 1.85
CA LYS A 642 2.58 -25.04 1.65
C LYS A 642 3.35 -23.73 1.86
N ALA A 643 4.18 -23.64 2.91
CA ALA A 643 5.06 -22.49 3.14
C ALA A 643 6.10 -22.32 2.01
N ALA A 644 6.69 -23.42 1.56
CA ALA A 644 7.68 -23.43 0.47
C ALA A 644 7.10 -23.22 -0.95
N ILE A 645 5.78 -23.27 -1.15
CA ILE A 645 5.14 -22.89 -2.42
C ILE A 645 4.58 -21.46 -2.34
N SER A 646 4.12 -21.04 -1.17
CA SER A 646 3.53 -19.72 -0.95
C SER A 646 4.54 -18.58 -0.90
N TYR A 647 5.83 -18.81 -0.59
CA TYR A 647 6.85 -17.75 -0.52
C TYR A 647 6.88 -16.85 -1.76
N ARG A 648 6.68 -17.43 -2.96
CA ARG A 648 6.63 -16.69 -4.24
C ARG A 648 5.51 -15.66 -4.33
N THR A 649 4.48 -15.82 -3.50
CA THR A 649 3.29 -14.96 -3.39
C THR A 649 3.17 -14.28 -2.03
N MET A 650 4.15 -14.44 -1.14
CA MET A 650 4.12 -13.84 0.20
C MET A 650 4.96 -12.57 0.31
N LEU A 651 5.96 -12.40 -0.55
CA LEU A 651 6.86 -11.24 -0.52
C LEU A 651 6.33 -10.13 -1.44
N PRO A 652 5.95 -8.96 -0.88
CA PRO A 652 5.50 -7.80 -1.63
C PRO A 652 6.41 -7.39 -2.77
N ARG A 653 7.70 -7.17 -2.49
CA ARG A 653 8.67 -6.73 -3.50
C ARG A 653 8.79 -7.72 -4.65
N ARG A 654 8.90 -9.02 -4.35
CA ARG A 654 8.97 -10.06 -5.38
C ARG A 654 7.76 -10.00 -6.30
N THR A 655 6.58 -9.86 -5.73
CA THR A 655 5.32 -9.84 -6.51
C THR A 655 5.21 -8.57 -7.35
N GLN A 656 5.55 -7.41 -6.79
CA GLN A 656 5.65 -6.15 -7.53
C GLN A 656 6.61 -6.28 -8.72
N ASP A 657 7.84 -6.74 -8.48
CA ASP A 657 8.87 -6.92 -9.51
C ASP A 657 8.39 -7.86 -10.62
N GLU A 658 7.84 -9.03 -10.29
CA GLU A 658 7.43 -10.02 -11.30
C GLU A 658 6.23 -9.55 -12.13
N ILE A 659 5.24 -8.89 -11.52
CA ILE A 659 4.11 -8.30 -12.28
C ILE A 659 4.63 -7.18 -13.19
N ALA A 660 5.46 -6.28 -12.68
CA ALA A 660 6.03 -5.18 -13.46
C ALA A 660 6.89 -5.69 -14.63
N LYS A 661 7.71 -6.74 -14.44
CA LYS A 661 8.46 -7.40 -15.53
C LYS A 661 7.55 -7.97 -16.59
N ILE A 662 6.44 -8.61 -16.22
CA ILE A 662 5.47 -9.14 -17.18
C ILE A 662 4.87 -8.00 -18.00
N LEU A 663 4.43 -6.92 -17.35
CA LEU A 663 3.83 -5.77 -18.04
C LEU A 663 4.82 -5.11 -19.00
N LEU A 664 6.07 -4.91 -18.57
CA LEU A 664 7.14 -4.36 -19.40
C LEU A 664 7.42 -5.24 -20.63
N LYS A 665 7.48 -6.58 -20.45
CA LYS A 665 7.64 -7.54 -21.56
C LYS A 665 6.44 -7.56 -22.51
N GLN A 666 5.27 -7.10 -22.06
CA GLN A 666 4.09 -6.93 -22.90
C GLN A 666 4.03 -5.54 -23.55
N GLY A 667 5.07 -4.71 -23.44
CA GLY A 667 5.15 -3.40 -24.10
C GLY A 667 4.65 -2.23 -23.25
N SER A 668 4.40 -2.42 -21.95
CA SER A 668 3.99 -1.34 -21.04
C SER A 668 5.13 -0.37 -20.77
N PHE A 669 4.82 0.93 -20.72
CA PHE A 669 5.66 1.90 -20.01
C PHE A 669 5.48 1.72 -18.51
N LEU A 670 6.56 1.84 -17.73
CA LEU A 670 6.51 1.85 -16.27
C LEU A 670 7.01 3.20 -15.75
N TRP A 671 6.15 3.91 -15.02
CA TRP A 671 6.50 5.13 -14.31
C TRP A 671 6.67 4.82 -12.83
N ILE A 672 7.89 4.90 -12.35
CA ILE A 672 8.26 4.54 -10.98
C ILE A 672 8.39 5.80 -10.15
N ILE A 673 7.65 5.87 -9.05
CA ILE A 673 7.79 6.91 -8.02
C ILE A 673 8.35 6.24 -6.78
N ARG A 674 9.56 6.65 -6.38
CA ARG A 674 10.20 6.17 -5.15
C ARG A 674 10.37 7.31 -4.16
N THR A 675 9.87 7.15 -2.95
CA THR A 675 10.08 8.09 -1.84
C THR A 675 10.79 7.39 -0.69
N ASN A 676 11.75 8.02 -0.03
CA ASN A 676 12.45 7.42 1.11
C ASN A 676 12.36 8.35 2.34
N GLN A 677 11.28 8.25 3.12
CA GLN A 677 11.08 9.05 4.36
C GLN A 677 11.19 10.56 4.09
N VAL A 678 10.22 11.12 3.35
CA VAL A 678 10.27 12.52 2.87
C VAL A 678 9.30 13.46 3.60
N GLY A 679 8.45 12.94 4.48
CA GLY A 679 7.49 13.71 5.29
C GLY A 679 8.09 14.30 6.58
N GLY A 680 9.23 14.99 6.44
CA GLY A 680 10.09 15.48 7.53
C GLY A 680 11.31 14.59 7.79
N PHE A 681 12.15 14.96 8.75
CA PHE A 681 13.42 14.27 9.02
C PHE A 681 13.56 13.76 10.47
N ASP A 682 13.42 12.45 10.73
CA ASP A 682 13.80 11.87 12.05
C ASP A 682 15.15 11.17 11.94
N ALA A 683 16.22 11.75 12.49
CA ALA A 683 17.58 11.20 12.44
C ALA A 683 17.72 9.77 13.05
N ASN A 684 16.76 9.31 13.85
CA ASN A 684 16.81 8.02 14.54
C ASN A 684 16.24 6.87 13.72
N ILE A 685 15.61 7.13 12.57
CA ILE A 685 15.14 6.10 11.64
C ILE A 685 15.94 6.10 10.34
N GLN A 686 15.92 4.98 9.63
CA GLN A 686 16.50 4.85 8.29
C GLN A 686 15.55 4.06 7.39
N PRO A 687 15.48 4.37 6.10
CA PRO A 687 14.65 3.58 5.19
C PRO A 687 15.34 2.25 4.88
N ILE A 688 14.60 1.13 4.96
CA ILE A 688 15.09 -0.20 4.59
C ILE A 688 14.28 -0.75 3.41
N ALA A 689 14.95 -1.27 2.39
CA ALA A 689 14.28 -1.91 1.25
C ALA A 689 13.48 -3.16 1.69
N PRO A 690 12.30 -3.42 1.10
CA PRO A 690 11.60 -4.67 1.31
C PRO A 690 12.39 -5.87 0.76
N THR A 691 12.23 -7.03 1.41
CA THR A 691 12.94 -8.26 1.05
C THR A 691 12.41 -8.85 -0.27
N ARG A 692 13.33 -9.25 -1.15
CA ARG A 692 13.02 -9.73 -2.51
C ARG A 692 12.91 -11.27 -2.66
N LEU A 693 13.53 -12.06 -1.77
CA LEU A 693 13.90 -13.49 -1.92
C LEU A 693 13.20 -14.27 -3.04
#